data_AF-A0A414VA47-F1
#
_entry.id   AF-A0A414VA47-F1
#
_cell.length_a   1.000
_cell.length_b   1.000
_cell.length_c   1.000
_cell.angle_alpha   90.00
_cell.angle_beta   90.00
_cell.angle_gamma   90.00
#
_symmetry.space_group_name_H-M   'P 1'
#
loop_
_entity.id
_entity.type
_entity.pdbx_description
1 polymer ?
#
loop_
_entity_poly.entity_id
_entity_poly.type
_entity_poly.pdbx_seq_one_letter_code
_entity_poly.pdbx_strand_id
1 'polypeptide(L)'
;DSLRIGRYTNFLDTTQTTYAHSATATQNGVTFTVSWNDAPAGTATTFHVTQANGSSQAKARMDVPTYWDGGSQESVCDPSRLAWTSYYSLGTAGHDFTFDFTASGTYRIYFYFMDNDRNDPQNDKGIYYLRTTAKVTVNDNARPSVTQIVNNAVAQCKQETNGSEYDMALWLHDWTLDQLEYDHSLNWCSAESGLTRHQGTCESYQRIYSKLLDAAGIANGRITGNGHTWNAVKIDGKWCQMDLTWDDTSDNWYGDLDQRHLYFGLTDELMAIAHSDHTANYQKGDYAYRSTDLSNNYNVRNGKADEWAEKYADRIQQHLDAKEEGFSINADNQSFPPSISGIQNGIVAYAMNQREWKTGGTKVELTAASSVTKESNSKWSAKYDLTASYETTYAITTMPKDCEVYNGAQAEFTVTAPSATSFQWQCSDNGGSSWYNTGIGGETSRQKTLRFASNAQLAKRLYRCLVSFPNSSTLASEPARLVLVARYAISSQPEDCTTAAGSTAFFAIEAERATSFQWQCSDNEGRSWYNTGIGGETSTQARIEFTASTGLSKRRYRCLAFFPDGTSSASNTAQLKLSANQITGQPRDTAASTGSEASFSVRALGAISYQWQCSDNDGKGWYDTGIGNAASKLPTLRFTASAALAKRLYRCVVTFQDGTTAATQNAKLSLLSNKERITTQPKDCATSAGIEASFSIDAEHAAAFQWQCSDNGGRTWYNTAIGGVTSKSSTISFTATEGLTKRLFRCLVYLEDGSTQASEAAKLLLR
;
A
#
# COMPACT_ATOMS: atom_id res chain seq x y z
N ASP A 1 36.05 97.07 83.87
CA ASP A 1 35.70 98.10 82.87
C ASP A 1 36.58 97.94 81.64
N SER A 2 36.26 96.96 80.80
CA SER A 2 35.30 97.00 79.67
C SER A 2 36.00 97.42 78.37
N LEU A 3 36.21 96.39 77.54
CA LEU A 3 36.96 96.36 76.30
C LEU A 3 36.35 97.21 75.19
N ARG A 4 37.25 97.78 74.39
CA ARG A 4 37.00 98.41 73.10
C ARG A 4 36.80 97.37 71.99
N ILE A 5 35.78 97.66 71.17
CA ILE A 5 35.74 97.62 69.70
C ILE A 5 35.92 96.26 69.01
N GLY A 6 34.83 95.81 68.39
CA GLY A 6 34.81 94.92 67.25
C GLY A 6 33.42 94.95 66.59
N ARG A 7 33.24 95.85 65.60
CA ARG A 7 32.09 95.79 64.68
C ARG A 7 32.27 94.54 63.81
N TYR A 8 31.43 93.54 63.99
CA TYR A 8 31.19 92.50 62.99
C TYR A 8 29.91 92.85 62.24
N THR A 9 30.06 93.47 61.07
CA THR A 9 29.08 93.39 59.99
C THR A 9 29.04 91.95 59.53
N ASN A 10 28.02 91.19 59.92
CA ASN A 10 27.67 89.94 59.26
C ASN A 10 27.17 90.30 57.85
N PHE A 11 28.06 90.22 56.87
CA PHE A 11 27.64 89.90 55.52
C PHE A 11 27.05 88.49 55.59
N LEU A 12 25.72 88.40 55.61
CA LEU A 12 25.03 87.19 55.17
C LEU A 12 25.38 87.07 53.69
N ASP A 13 26.39 86.24 53.41
CA ASP A 13 26.63 85.71 52.08
C ASP A 13 25.47 84.77 51.78
N THR A 14 24.33 85.33 51.37
CA THR A 14 23.29 84.57 50.68
C THR A 14 23.90 84.16 49.37
N THR A 15 24.58 83.01 49.38
CA THR A 15 24.87 82.26 48.16
C THR A 15 23.53 82.07 47.46
N GLN A 16 23.27 82.92 46.46
CA GLN A 16 22.05 82.89 45.68
C GLN A 16 22.16 81.62 44.84
N THR A 17 21.56 80.52 45.32
CA THR A 17 21.57 79.24 44.62
C THR A 17 21.01 79.49 43.23
N THR A 18 21.90 79.51 42.23
CA THR A 18 21.52 79.82 40.85
C THR A 18 21.05 78.51 40.23
N TYR A 19 19.76 78.42 39.94
CA TYR A 19 19.17 77.27 39.25
C TYR A 19 19.20 77.51 37.74
N ALA A 20 19.58 76.48 36.97
CA ALA A 20 19.61 76.52 35.52
C ALA A 20 18.20 76.66 34.91
N HIS A 21 17.20 76.09 35.58
CA HIS A 21 15.81 76.10 35.13
C HIS A 21 14.87 76.52 36.26
N SER A 22 13.78 77.19 35.89
CA SER A 22 12.67 77.46 36.80
C SER A 22 11.34 77.56 36.07
N ALA A 23 10.26 77.25 36.78
CA ALA A 23 8.89 77.39 36.31
C ALA A 23 8.02 78.00 37.43
N THR A 24 7.23 79.01 37.10
CA THR A 24 6.42 79.74 38.07
C THR A 24 4.95 79.74 37.70
N ALA A 25 4.09 79.80 38.72
CA ALA A 25 2.68 80.07 38.57
C ALA A 25 2.26 81.08 39.65
N THR A 26 1.40 82.04 39.29
CA THR A 26 0.97 83.10 40.19
C THR A 26 -0.56 83.18 40.22
N GLN A 27 -1.12 83.28 41.42
CA GLN A 27 -2.55 83.47 41.64
C GLN A 27 -2.75 84.29 42.91
N ASN A 28 -3.68 85.24 42.91
CA ASN A 28 -4.00 86.09 44.07
C ASN A 28 -2.77 86.78 44.72
N GLY A 29 -1.71 87.08 43.96
CA GLY A 29 -0.48 87.70 44.48
C GLY A 29 0.55 86.72 45.07
N VAL A 30 0.18 85.47 45.29
CA VAL A 30 1.08 84.38 45.68
C VAL A 30 1.78 83.83 44.44
N THR A 31 3.10 83.68 44.50
CA THR A 31 3.90 83.04 43.43
C THR A 31 4.47 81.73 43.91
N PHE A 32 4.15 80.65 43.21
CA PHE A 32 4.71 79.32 43.40
C PHE A 32 5.79 79.06 42.36
N THR A 33 6.99 78.67 42.81
CA THR A 33 8.16 78.50 41.95
C THR A 33 8.77 77.12 42.15
N VAL A 34 9.04 76.41 41.06
CA VAL A 34 9.82 75.18 41.02
C VAL A 34 11.13 75.50 40.31
N SER A 35 12.27 75.20 40.93
CA SER A 35 13.60 75.42 40.35
C SER A 35 14.44 74.14 40.41
N TRP A 36 15.22 73.88 39.36
CA TRP A 36 16.06 72.69 39.28
C TRP A 36 17.30 72.94 38.42
N ASN A 37 18.30 72.07 38.59
CA ASN A 37 19.49 72.00 37.75
C ASN A 37 19.47 70.71 36.94
N ASP A 38 20.15 70.71 35.79
CA ASP A 38 20.40 69.47 35.08
C ASP A 38 21.32 68.58 35.92
N ALA A 39 20.88 67.35 36.17
CA ALA A 39 21.66 66.37 36.92
C ALA A 39 22.47 65.50 35.94
N PRO A 40 23.73 65.15 36.26
CA PRO A 40 24.44 64.13 35.52
C PRO A 40 23.63 62.84 35.44
N ALA A 41 23.73 62.18 34.29
CA ALA A 41 23.23 60.84 34.02
C ALA A 41 23.39 59.87 35.21
N GLY A 42 22.31 59.57 35.95
CA GLY A 42 22.28 58.57 37.03
C GLY A 42 22.30 59.16 38.44
N THR A 43 22.07 60.47 38.54
CA THR A 43 21.88 61.16 39.81
C THR A 43 20.48 61.75 39.87
N ALA A 44 19.89 61.74 41.07
CA ALA A 44 18.57 62.30 41.31
C ALA A 44 18.56 63.79 40.95
N THR A 45 17.55 64.20 40.17
CA THR A 45 17.28 65.61 39.98
C THR A 45 16.46 66.13 41.14
N THR A 46 16.98 67.16 41.82
CA THR A 46 16.27 67.86 42.89
C THR A 46 15.45 69.02 42.33
N PHE A 47 14.15 69.02 42.64
CA PHE A 47 13.21 70.09 42.39
C PHE A 47 12.97 70.85 43.67
N HIS A 48 13.60 72.02 43.77
CA HIS A 48 13.40 72.92 44.90
C HIS A 48 12.14 73.75 44.67
N VAL A 49 11.15 73.58 45.54
CA VAL A 49 9.87 74.28 45.45
C VAL A 49 9.73 75.32 46.53
N THR A 50 9.36 76.54 46.13
CA THR A 50 9.26 77.70 47.01
C THR A 50 7.98 78.48 46.75
N GLN A 51 7.63 79.32 47.72
CA GLN A 51 6.48 80.20 47.65
C GLN A 51 6.90 81.63 48.05
N ALA A 52 6.30 82.62 47.40
CA ALA A 52 6.44 84.03 47.75
C ALA A 52 5.05 84.64 47.98
N ASN A 53 4.91 85.40 49.08
CA ASN A 53 3.69 86.07 49.54
C ASN A 53 2.52 85.12 49.89
N GLY A 54 2.76 83.84 50.13
CA GLY A 54 1.79 82.89 50.66
C GLY A 54 1.99 82.64 52.17
N SER A 55 1.01 82.00 52.78
CA SER A 55 0.95 81.82 54.24
C SER A 55 1.88 80.71 54.75
N SER A 56 1.98 80.58 56.08
CA SER A 56 2.66 79.45 56.72
C SER A 56 1.94 78.11 56.55
N GLN A 57 0.69 78.11 56.06
CA GLN A 57 -0.09 76.90 55.75
C GLN A 57 0.11 76.42 54.32
N ALA A 58 0.96 77.10 53.52
CA ALA A 58 1.26 76.72 52.16
C ALA A 58 1.87 75.30 52.09
N LYS A 59 1.31 74.47 51.21
CA LYS A 59 1.79 73.12 50.94
C LYS A 59 1.99 72.92 49.44
N ALA A 60 2.92 72.04 49.10
CA ALA A 60 3.12 71.59 47.74
C ALA A 60 3.14 70.06 47.65
N ARG A 61 2.85 69.53 46.46
CA ARG A 61 3.12 68.15 46.10
C ARG A 61 3.72 68.05 44.70
N MET A 62 4.53 67.04 44.49
CA MET A 62 5.00 66.60 43.18
C MET A 62 4.08 65.48 42.67
N ASP A 63 3.53 65.64 41.47
CA ASP A 63 2.77 64.59 40.79
C ASP A 63 3.73 63.58 40.16
N VAL A 64 3.18 62.44 39.75
CA VAL A 64 3.94 61.44 39.01
C VAL A 64 4.52 62.02 37.71
N PRO A 65 5.79 61.73 37.38
CA PRO A 65 6.36 62.09 36.08
C PRO A 65 5.67 61.37 34.92
N THR A 66 5.29 62.13 33.89
CA THR A 66 4.85 61.58 32.60
C THR A 66 6.03 61.55 31.64
N TYR A 67 6.41 60.36 31.19
CA TYR A 67 7.45 60.11 30.20
C TYR A 67 6.90 60.17 28.77
N TRP A 68 7.73 60.67 27.86
CA TRP A 68 7.45 60.74 26.43
C TRP A 68 8.68 60.42 25.59
N ASP A 69 8.50 59.48 24.68
CA ASP A 69 9.36 59.26 23.54
C ASP A 69 8.56 58.65 22.36
N GLY A 70 9.08 58.76 21.13
CA GLY A 70 8.50 58.10 19.95
C GLY A 70 7.02 58.42 19.65
N GLY A 71 6.45 59.50 20.20
CA GLY A 71 5.03 59.87 20.04
C GLY A 71 4.06 59.33 21.10
N SER A 72 4.52 58.52 22.07
CA SER A 72 3.66 57.90 23.09
C SER A 72 3.84 58.45 24.52
N GLN A 73 2.68 58.53 25.19
CA GLN A 73 2.33 58.76 26.60
C GLN A 73 2.46 57.70 27.68
N GLU A 74 3.24 57.88 28.74
CA GLU A 74 2.99 57.09 29.97
C GLU A 74 3.37 57.78 31.28
N SER A 75 2.58 57.54 32.33
CA SER A 75 2.99 57.85 33.71
C SER A 75 4.02 56.83 34.13
N VAL A 76 5.18 57.29 34.62
CA VAL A 76 6.27 56.39 35.01
C VAL A 76 5.86 55.49 36.18
N CYS A 77 5.11 56.08 37.12
CA CYS A 77 4.60 55.43 38.33
C CYS A 77 3.06 55.40 38.35
N ASP A 78 2.50 54.62 39.25
CA ASP A 78 1.06 54.60 39.51
C ASP A 78 0.65 55.87 40.27
N PRO A 79 -0.17 56.75 39.67
CA PRO A 79 -0.60 58.01 40.29
C PRO A 79 -1.47 57.82 41.53
N SER A 80 -2.01 56.62 41.79
CA SER A 80 -2.82 56.37 42.98
C SER A 80 -1.99 56.16 44.25
N ARG A 81 -0.66 56.05 44.15
CA ARG A 81 0.19 55.80 45.31
C ARG A 81 0.31 57.05 46.17
N LEU A 82 0.26 56.86 47.50
CA LEU A 82 0.29 57.94 48.48
C LEU A 82 1.51 58.87 48.32
N ALA A 83 2.65 58.35 47.86
CA ALA A 83 3.85 59.14 47.60
C ALA A 83 3.61 60.29 46.61
N TRP A 84 2.74 60.10 45.61
CA TRP A 84 2.46 61.08 44.54
C TRP A 84 1.23 61.96 44.85
N THR A 85 0.43 61.59 45.84
CA THR A 85 -0.76 62.36 46.26
C THR A 85 -0.54 63.18 47.54
N SER A 86 0.59 62.98 48.24
CA SER A 86 0.86 63.63 49.53
C SER A 86 1.34 65.07 49.39
N TYR A 87 0.77 65.96 50.21
CA TYR A 87 1.18 67.37 50.31
C TYR A 87 2.15 67.59 51.47
N TYR A 88 3.19 68.37 51.22
CA TYR A 88 4.25 68.73 52.15
C TYR A 88 4.23 70.22 52.45
N SER A 89 4.40 70.59 53.71
CA SER A 89 4.48 71.99 54.12
C SER A 89 5.74 72.64 53.55
N LEU A 90 5.60 73.82 52.94
CA LEU A 90 6.72 74.55 52.34
C LEU A 90 7.53 75.33 53.36
N GLY A 91 6.89 75.87 54.41
CA GLY A 91 7.56 76.77 55.35
C GLY A 91 8.24 77.96 54.66
N THR A 92 9.25 78.55 55.31
CA THR A 92 10.04 79.67 54.76
C THR A 92 11.21 79.23 53.89
N ALA A 93 11.66 77.97 54.01
CA ALA A 93 12.82 77.45 53.29
C ALA A 93 12.44 76.71 51.99
N GLY A 94 11.15 76.46 51.73
CA GLY A 94 10.71 75.61 50.64
C GLY A 94 10.81 74.11 50.96
N HIS A 95 10.60 73.29 49.94
CA HIS A 95 10.70 71.83 50.04
C HIS A 95 11.41 71.26 48.81
N ASP A 96 12.18 70.19 49.00
CA ASP A 96 12.87 69.50 47.92
C ASP A 96 12.14 68.20 47.58
N PHE A 97 11.78 68.05 46.30
CA PHE A 97 11.38 66.77 45.74
C PHE A 97 12.52 66.21 44.88
N THR A 98 12.62 64.89 44.78
CA THR A 98 13.66 64.25 43.96
C THR A 98 13.06 63.23 43.01
N PHE A 99 13.66 63.10 41.83
CA PHE A 99 13.32 62.04 40.89
C PHE A 99 14.52 61.60 40.06
N ASP A 100 14.63 60.29 39.85
CA ASP A 100 15.69 59.66 39.07
C ASP A 100 15.21 59.41 37.64
N PHE A 101 15.78 60.13 36.67
CA PHE A 101 15.50 59.91 35.26
C PHE A 101 16.40 58.82 34.67
N THR A 102 15.80 57.75 34.15
CA THR A 102 16.51 56.53 33.74
C THR A 102 16.40 56.21 32.25
N ALA A 103 15.71 57.02 31.45
CA ALA A 103 15.64 56.89 30.00
C ALA A 103 15.86 58.24 29.31
N SER A 104 16.44 58.22 28.12
CA SER A 104 16.42 59.39 27.23
C SER A 104 14.99 59.66 26.76
N GLY A 105 14.62 60.93 26.67
CA GLY A 105 13.26 61.36 26.35
C GLY A 105 12.86 62.62 27.10
N THR A 106 11.57 62.96 27.07
CA THR A 106 11.04 64.12 27.78
C THR A 106 10.16 63.67 28.94
N TYR A 107 10.47 64.17 30.13
CA TYR A 107 9.64 64.00 31.31
C TYR A 107 8.90 65.30 31.63
N ARG A 108 7.61 65.17 31.91
CA ARG A 108 6.76 66.25 32.38
C ARG A 108 6.31 65.96 33.80
N ILE A 109 6.52 66.91 34.69
CA ILE A 109 6.18 66.77 36.10
C ILE A 109 5.30 67.95 36.49
N TYR A 110 4.12 67.65 37.01
CA TYR A 110 3.25 68.67 37.58
C TYR A 110 3.59 68.87 39.05
N PHE A 111 3.63 70.13 39.49
CA PHE A 111 3.72 70.48 40.89
C PHE A 111 2.46 71.25 41.26
N TYR A 112 1.83 70.85 42.35
CA TYR A 112 0.63 71.51 42.86
C TYR A 112 0.95 72.24 44.13
N PHE A 113 0.34 73.41 44.26
CA PHE A 113 0.41 74.28 45.41
C PHE A 113 -1.00 74.47 45.95
N MET A 114 -1.11 74.48 47.27
CA MET A 114 -2.31 74.84 48.00
C MET A 114 -1.95 75.75 49.17
N ASP A 115 -2.78 76.76 49.41
CA ASP A 115 -2.70 77.64 50.57
C ASP A 115 -4.12 78.05 50.97
N ASN A 116 -4.68 77.38 51.98
CA ASN A 116 -6.06 77.54 52.40
C ASN A 116 -6.25 78.61 53.50
N ASP A 117 -5.20 79.35 53.87
CA ASP A 117 -5.31 80.35 54.92
C ASP A 117 -6.02 81.61 54.39
N ARG A 118 -7.33 81.69 54.65
CA ARG A 118 -8.18 82.82 54.26
C ARG A 118 -8.07 84.03 55.19
N ASN A 119 -7.29 83.93 56.27
CA ASN A 119 -7.11 85.02 57.23
C ASN A 119 -5.85 85.85 56.94
N ASP A 120 -5.07 85.49 55.93
CA ASP A 120 -3.89 86.24 55.48
C ASP A 120 -4.31 87.39 54.55
N PRO A 121 -3.95 88.66 54.83
CA PRO A 121 -4.25 89.79 53.94
C PRO A 121 -3.71 89.64 52.51
N GLN A 122 -2.67 88.82 52.31
CA GLN A 122 -2.05 88.55 51.01
C GLN A 122 -2.74 87.41 50.25
N ASN A 123 -3.58 86.60 50.91
CA ASN A 123 -4.32 85.47 50.34
C ASN A 123 -5.76 85.37 50.90
N ASP A 124 -6.46 86.50 50.95
CA ASP A 124 -7.81 86.64 51.53
C ASP A 124 -8.91 85.78 50.85
N LYS A 125 -8.60 85.20 49.68
CA LYS A 125 -9.47 84.31 48.91
C LYS A 125 -9.09 82.83 49.01
N GLY A 126 -7.93 82.50 49.59
CA GLY A 126 -7.34 81.16 49.56
C GLY A 126 -6.95 80.69 48.16
N ILE A 127 -6.02 79.75 48.08
CA ILE A 127 -5.63 79.04 46.86
C ILE A 127 -5.84 77.55 47.11
N TYR A 128 -6.96 77.04 46.60
CA TYR A 128 -7.28 75.61 46.66
C TYR A 128 -6.43 74.77 45.72
N TYR A 129 -6.01 75.35 44.60
CA TYR A 129 -5.27 74.66 43.56
C TYR A 129 -4.54 75.67 42.67
N LEU A 130 -3.21 75.60 42.67
CA LEU A 130 -2.34 76.26 41.71
C LEU A 130 -1.33 75.24 41.18
N ARG A 131 -1.03 75.26 39.89
CA ARG A 131 -0.15 74.27 39.26
C ARG A 131 0.92 74.95 38.41
N THR A 132 2.16 74.50 38.54
CA THR A 132 3.22 74.75 37.55
C THR A 132 3.79 73.43 37.03
N THR A 133 4.66 73.48 36.02
CA THR A 133 5.15 72.28 35.32
C THR A 133 6.65 72.37 35.07
N ALA A 134 7.39 71.35 35.50
CA ALA A 134 8.76 71.13 35.06
C ALA A 134 8.76 70.22 33.84
N LYS A 135 9.53 70.59 32.81
CA LYS A 135 9.80 69.75 31.64
C LYS A 135 11.29 69.49 31.59
N VAL A 136 11.69 68.23 31.73
CA VAL A 136 13.09 67.80 31.71
C VAL A 136 13.32 66.97 30.47
N THR A 137 14.37 67.28 29.70
CA THR A 137 14.78 66.49 28.54
C THR A 137 16.10 65.78 28.87
N VAL A 138 16.08 64.46 28.79
CA VAL A 138 17.26 63.63 29.00
C VAL A 138 17.75 63.14 27.64
N ASN A 139 19.04 63.36 27.36
CA ASN A 139 19.72 62.88 26.16
C ASN A 139 21.05 62.25 26.57
N ASP A 140 21.00 60.95 26.86
CA ASP A 140 22.11 60.17 27.37
C ASP A 140 22.20 58.85 26.60
N ASN A 141 23.27 58.67 25.83
CA ASN A 141 23.49 57.44 25.06
C ASN A 141 23.62 56.20 25.95
N ALA A 142 24.02 56.34 27.23
CA ALA A 142 24.08 55.23 28.17
C ALA A 142 22.69 54.84 28.71
N ARG A 143 21.68 55.69 28.51
CA ARG A 143 20.28 55.44 28.87
C ARG A 143 19.39 55.70 27.64
N PRO A 144 19.34 54.74 26.69
CA PRO A 144 18.54 54.89 25.49
C PRO A 144 17.06 55.15 25.82
N SER A 145 16.33 55.70 24.86
CA SER A 145 14.87 55.86 25.01
C SER A 145 14.16 54.51 24.94
N VAL A 146 12.95 54.41 25.48
CA VAL A 146 12.12 53.18 25.41
C VAL A 146 11.94 52.71 23.97
N THR A 147 11.62 53.62 23.06
CA THR A 147 11.48 53.38 21.61
C THR A 147 12.77 52.81 21.01
N GLN A 148 13.94 53.31 21.43
CA GLN A 148 15.21 52.78 20.96
C GLN A 148 15.47 51.36 21.51
N ILE A 149 15.19 51.12 22.79
CA ILE A 149 15.31 49.78 23.40
C ILE A 149 14.40 48.79 22.67
N VAL A 150 13.12 49.14 22.47
CA VAL A 150 12.12 48.33 21.76
C VAL A 150 12.56 48.03 20.32
N ASN A 151 12.98 49.05 19.56
CA ASN A 151 13.43 48.84 18.18
C ASN A 151 14.67 47.96 18.10
N ASN A 152 15.61 48.10 19.04
CA ASN A 152 16.79 47.26 19.11
C ASN A 152 16.42 45.80 19.43
N ALA A 153 15.52 45.57 20.40
CA ALA A 153 15.03 44.24 20.74
C ALA A 153 14.32 43.58 19.56
N VAL A 154 13.44 44.30 18.85
CA VAL A 154 12.76 43.77 17.64
C VAL A 154 13.76 43.50 16.50
N ALA A 155 14.77 44.36 16.34
CA ALA A 155 15.82 44.12 15.35
C ALA A 155 16.66 42.88 15.67
N GLN A 156 16.92 42.60 16.94
CA GLN A 156 17.57 41.38 17.41
C GLN A 156 16.67 40.16 17.24
N CYS A 157 15.40 40.25 17.64
CA CYS A 157 14.38 39.22 17.44
C CYS A 157 14.31 38.75 15.98
N LYS A 158 14.31 39.70 15.03
CA LYS A 158 14.29 39.40 13.59
C LYS A 158 15.57 38.73 13.07
N GLN A 159 16.69 38.83 13.80
CA GLN A 159 17.94 38.15 13.47
C GLN A 159 18.00 36.75 14.07
N GLU A 160 17.40 36.54 15.24
CA GLU A 160 17.46 35.28 16.00
C GLU A 160 16.30 34.33 15.70
N THR A 161 15.24 34.81 15.05
CA THR A 161 14.07 34.00 14.65
C THR A 161 13.97 33.88 13.13
N ASN A 162 13.10 32.99 12.65
CA ASN A 162 12.79 32.86 11.22
C ASN A 162 11.84 33.95 10.70
N GLY A 163 11.44 34.92 11.54
CA GLY A 163 10.52 35.99 11.21
C GLY A 163 9.04 35.59 11.18
N SER A 164 8.67 34.39 11.63
CA SER A 164 7.27 34.01 11.82
C SER A 164 6.65 34.80 12.98
N GLU A 165 5.34 35.08 12.90
CA GLU A 165 4.63 35.78 13.98
C GLU A 165 4.76 35.04 15.31
N TYR A 166 4.70 33.71 15.28
CA TYR A 166 4.81 32.86 16.48
C TYR A 166 6.20 32.96 17.12
N ASP A 167 7.27 32.71 16.35
CA ASP A 167 8.62 32.69 16.90
C ASP A 167 9.05 34.08 17.39
N MET A 168 8.65 35.14 16.67
CA MET A 168 8.88 36.51 17.11
C MET A 168 8.11 36.83 18.40
N ALA A 169 6.83 36.48 18.49
CA ALA A 169 6.04 36.71 19.69
C ALA A 169 6.63 35.98 20.91
N LEU A 170 7.00 34.71 20.76
CA LEU A 170 7.64 33.93 21.83
C LEU A 170 9.00 34.53 22.25
N TRP A 171 9.85 34.88 21.30
CA TRP A 171 11.15 35.50 21.62
C TRP A 171 10.98 36.83 22.36
N LEU A 172 10.04 37.69 21.93
CA LEU A 172 9.78 38.98 22.55
C LEU A 172 9.11 38.85 23.92
N HIS A 173 8.32 37.80 24.11
CA HIS A 173 7.75 37.42 25.40
C HIS A 173 8.90 37.09 26.38
N ASP A 174 9.77 36.15 26.01
CA ASP A 174 10.87 35.70 26.88
C ASP A 174 11.85 36.83 27.16
N TRP A 175 12.19 37.61 26.13
CA TRP A 175 13.02 38.80 26.27
C TRP A 175 12.44 39.78 27.28
N THR A 176 11.11 40.00 27.26
CA THR A 176 10.43 40.88 28.22
C THR A 176 10.56 40.35 29.64
N LEU A 177 10.31 39.06 29.86
CA LEU A 177 10.46 38.44 31.18
C LEU A 177 11.90 38.47 31.71
N ASP A 178 12.90 38.61 30.84
CA ASP A 178 14.30 38.79 31.23
C ASP A 178 14.66 40.25 31.56
N GLN A 179 13.80 41.22 31.21
CA GLN A 179 14.08 42.64 31.41
C GLN A 179 13.62 43.18 32.76
N LEU A 180 12.63 42.59 33.41
CA LEU A 180 12.05 43.16 34.63
C LEU A 180 11.51 42.09 35.58
N GLU A 181 11.45 42.46 36.85
CA GLU A 181 10.77 41.70 37.90
C GLU A 181 9.52 42.45 38.38
N TYR A 182 8.58 41.69 38.95
CA TYR A 182 7.33 42.26 39.43
C TYR A 182 7.54 43.23 40.60
N ASP A 183 7.06 44.47 40.46
CA ASP A 183 7.12 45.47 41.51
C ASP A 183 6.04 45.24 42.58
N HIS A 184 6.43 44.58 43.67
CA HIS A 184 5.56 44.35 44.82
C HIS A 184 5.23 45.60 45.64
N SER A 185 5.91 46.74 45.41
CA SER A 185 5.50 48.04 45.98
C SER A 185 4.32 48.66 45.23
N LEU A 186 4.01 48.11 44.05
CA LEU A 186 2.94 48.54 43.13
C LEU A 186 3.11 49.99 42.66
N ASN A 187 4.33 50.50 42.63
CA ASN A 187 4.63 51.89 42.27
C ASN A 187 4.96 52.04 40.79
N TRP A 188 5.73 51.14 40.19
CA TRP A 188 6.21 51.25 38.81
C TRP A 188 5.23 50.60 37.83
N CYS A 189 4.77 51.34 36.81
CA CYS A 189 3.70 50.86 35.92
C CYS A 189 3.87 51.28 34.45
N SER A 190 5.08 51.66 34.03
CA SER A 190 5.38 52.07 32.65
C SER A 190 6.32 51.11 31.93
N ALA A 191 6.41 51.22 30.61
CA ALA A 191 7.47 50.54 29.87
C ALA A 191 8.84 51.16 30.18
N GLU A 192 8.89 52.48 30.40
CA GLU A 192 10.09 53.16 30.87
C GLU A 192 10.61 52.57 32.18
N SER A 193 9.77 52.39 33.20
CA SER A 193 10.19 51.83 34.47
C SER A 193 10.62 50.39 34.35
N GLY A 194 9.85 49.56 33.64
CA GLY A 194 10.19 48.15 33.44
C GLY A 194 11.52 47.96 32.72
N LEU A 195 11.77 48.69 31.62
CA LEU A 195 12.97 48.51 30.80
C LEU A 195 14.23 49.17 31.36
N THR A 196 14.10 50.16 32.25
CA THR A 196 15.27 50.93 32.72
C THR A 196 15.53 50.81 34.22
N ARG A 197 14.51 50.46 35.02
CA ARG A 197 14.66 50.16 36.44
C ARG A 197 14.54 48.67 36.73
N HIS A 198 14.22 47.85 35.73
CA HIS A 198 13.99 46.41 35.88
C HIS A 198 12.87 46.09 36.89
N GLN A 199 11.92 47.01 37.05
CA GLN A 199 10.78 46.87 37.97
C GLN A 199 9.49 47.37 37.32
N GLY A 200 8.43 46.57 37.41
CA GLY A 200 7.12 46.93 36.87
C GLY A 200 5.99 46.08 37.41
N THR A 201 4.80 46.68 37.46
CA THR A 201 3.53 45.97 37.69
C THR A 201 3.02 45.35 36.40
N CYS A 202 1.87 44.68 36.44
CA CYS A 202 1.25 44.06 35.26
C CYS A 202 1.07 45.03 34.08
N GLU A 203 0.84 46.31 34.36
CA GLU A 203 0.76 47.37 33.37
C GLU A 203 2.10 47.56 32.61
N SER A 204 3.25 47.42 33.28
CA SER A 204 4.56 47.49 32.62
C SER A 204 4.77 46.32 31.66
N TYR A 205 4.53 45.08 32.09
CA TYR A 205 4.66 43.90 31.22
C TYR A 205 3.77 44.04 29.97
N GLN A 206 2.51 44.41 30.19
CA GLN A 206 1.54 44.57 29.11
C GLN A 206 2.00 45.63 28.09
N ARG A 207 2.47 46.78 28.58
CA ARG A 207 2.92 47.91 27.75
C ARG A 207 4.20 47.59 26.98
N ILE A 208 5.19 46.98 27.64
CA ILE A 208 6.44 46.60 27.00
C ILE A 208 6.14 45.64 25.86
N TYR A 209 5.39 44.58 26.14
CA TYR A 209 5.08 43.58 25.13
C TYR A 209 4.22 44.14 24.00
N SER A 210 3.24 44.99 24.31
CA SER A 210 2.45 45.70 23.29
C SER A 210 3.32 46.57 22.37
N LYS A 211 4.27 47.34 22.93
CA LYS A 211 5.21 48.16 22.14
C LYS A 211 6.13 47.30 21.27
N LEU A 212 6.62 46.17 21.80
CA LEU A 212 7.45 45.22 21.05
C LEU A 212 6.66 44.60 19.88
N LEU A 213 5.42 44.16 20.12
CA LEU A 213 4.54 43.58 19.10
C LEU A 213 4.17 44.62 18.03
N ASP A 214 3.84 45.85 18.42
CA ASP A 214 3.57 46.95 17.48
C ASP A 214 4.78 47.22 16.58
N ALA A 215 6.00 47.28 17.15
CA ALA A 215 7.24 47.46 16.40
C ALA A 215 7.60 46.25 15.52
N ALA A 216 7.20 45.04 15.94
CA ALA A 216 7.34 43.82 15.14
C ALA A 216 6.30 43.72 14.00
N GLY A 217 5.20 44.47 14.09
CA GLY A 217 4.08 44.42 13.15
C GLY A 217 3.06 43.33 13.47
N ILE A 218 3.03 42.85 14.72
CA ILE A 218 2.12 41.80 15.20
C ILE A 218 0.92 42.47 15.87
N ALA A 219 -0.29 42.19 15.36
CA ALA A 219 -1.50 42.78 15.91
C ALA A 219 -1.75 42.30 17.35
N ASN A 220 -2.00 43.25 18.25
CA ASN A 220 -2.22 42.98 19.66
C ASN A 220 -3.34 43.85 20.25
N GLY A 221 -3.79 43.49 21.44
CA GLY A 221 -4.85 44.17 22.18
C GLY A 221 -4.58 44.14 23.68
N ARG A 222 -5.12 45.13 24.38
CA ARG A 222 -5.05 45.23 25.84
C ARG A 222 -6.31 44.66 26.47
N ILE A 223 -6.14 43.76 27.43
CA ILE A 223 -7.22 43.14 28.19
C ILE A 223 -7.09 43.52 29.67
N THR A 224 -8.21 43.73 30.35
CA THR A 224 -8.26 43.99 31.80
C THR A 224 -9.31 43.13 32.48
N GLY A 225 -8.99 42.61 33.66
CA GLY A 225 -9.89 41.85 34.52
C GLY A 225 -9.30 41.64 35.92
N ASN A 226 -10.14 41.65 36.95
CA ASN A 226 -9.79 41.40 38.35
C ASN A 226 -8.68 42.32 38.91
N GLY A 227 -8.60 43.56 38.41
CA GLY A 227 -7.53 44.51 38.77
C GLY A 227 -6.18 44.19 38.12
N HIS A 228 -6.15 43.29 37.14
CA HIS A 228 -4.99 42.85 36.38
C HIS A 228 -5.13 43.24 34.90
N THR A 229 -4.01 43.29 34.17
CA THR A 229 -3.98 43.58 32.74
C THR A 229 -2.99 42.66 32.02
N TRP A 230 -3.33 42.26 30.81
CA TRP A 230 -2.51 41.38 29.97
C TRP A 230 -2.76 41.64 28.48
N ASN A 231 -2.16 40.83 27.60
CA ASN A 231 -2.21 41.01 26.15
C ASN A 231 -3.08 39.95 25.47
N ALA A 232 -3.82 40.37 24.45
CA ALA A 232 -4.27 39.49 23.39
C ALA A 232 -3.35 39.70 22.18
N VAL A 233 -2.90 38.63 21.53
CA VAL A 233 -1.96 38.68 20.40
C VAL A 233 -2.52 37.86 19.26
N LYS A 234 -2.45 38.39 18.04
CA LYS A 234 -2.92 37.68 16.85
C LYS A 234 -1.74 37.04 16.14
N ILE A 235 -1.71 35.71 16.11
CA ILE A 235 -0.66 34.89 15.50
C ILE A 235 -1.32 33.97 14.48
N ASP A 236 -0.77 33.89 13.27
CA ASP A 236 -1.29 33.07 12.18
C ASP A 236 -2.79 33.31 11.91
N GLY A 237 -3.21 34.58 12.06
CA GLY A 237 -4.60 35.01 11.89
C GLY A 237 -5.54 34.70 13.06
N LYS A 238 -5.07 34.08 14.14
CA LYS A 238 -5.86 33.67 15.32
C LYS A 238 -5.48 34.49 16.55
N TRP A 239 -6.47 34.97 17.30
CA TRP A 239 -6.22 35.63 18.58
C TRP A 239 -5.86 34.60 19.64
N CYS A 240 -4.92 34.97 20.51
CA CYS A 240 -4.44 34.18 21.63
C CYS A 240 -4.27 35.09 22.86
N GLN A 241 -4.62 34.60 24.05
CA GLN A 241 -4.40 35.32 25.30
C GLN A 241 -2.97 35.05 25.82
N MET A 242 -2.29 36.08 26.31
CA MET A 242 -0.92 36.02 26.83
C MET A 242 -0.78 36.85 28.09
N ASP A 243 -0.35 36.22 29.19
CA ASP A 243 -0.15 36.89 30.49
C ASP A 243 1.28 36.74 30.99
N LEU A 244 2.11 37.70 30.57
CA LEU A 244 3.53 37.73 30.92
C LEU A 244 3.75 37.89 32.43
N THR A 245 2.84 38.55 33.14
CA THR A 245 3.02 38.73 34.60
C THR A 245 2.88 37.41 35.34
N TRP A 246 1.97 36.54 34.88
CA TRP A 246 1.78 35.22 35.47
C TRP A 246 2.78 34.19 34.97
N ASP A 247 3.38 34.43 33.80
CA ASP A 247 4.53 33.68 33.29
C ASP A 247 5.88 34.17 33.89
N ASP A 248 5.91 35.29 34.63
CA ASP A 248 7.11 35.79 35.31
C ASP A 248 7.46 34.96 36.56
N THR A 249 8.03 33.79 36.32
CA THR A 249 8.57 32.91 37.35
C THR A 249 9.81 32.18 36.86
N SER A 250 10.74 31.94 37.78
CA SER A 250 11.88 31.03 37.59
C SER A 250 11.69 29.70 38.34
N ASP A 251 10.57 29.55 39.05
CA ASP A 251 10.31 28.40 39.89
C ASP A 251 9.66 27.25 39.10
N ASN A 252 9.93 26.02 39.51
CA ASN A 252 9.31 24.83 38.94
C ASN A 252 8.62 24.00 40.04
N TRP A 253 7.42 24.44 40.44
CA TRP A 253 6.62 23.80 41.49
C TRP A 253 5.77 22.62 40.98
N TYR A 254 5.56 22.52 39.68
CA TYR A 254 4.54 21.64 39.07
C TYR A 254 5.15 20.57 38.16
N GLY A 255 6.29 20.02 38.57
CA GLY A 255 6.90 18.85 37.93
C GLY A 255 7.54 19.15 36.57
N ASP A 256 6.95 18.62 35.50
CA ASP A 256 7.42 18.80 34.12
C ASP A 256 6.67 19.91 33.37
N LEU A 257 5.83 20.68 34.07
CA LEU A 257 5.14 21.85 33.53
C LEU A 257 6.08 23.05 33.47
N ASP A 258 6.27 23.58 32.26
CA ASP A 258 6.96 24.85 32.05
C ASP A 258 6.03 26.01 32.44
N GLN A 259 6.22 26.51 33.67
CA GLN A 259 5.40 27.58 34.23
C GLN A 259 5.63 28.93 33.55
N ARG A 260 6.81 29.15 32.95
CA ARG A 260 7.18 30.41 32.31
C ARG A 260 6.45 30.62 30.98
N HIS A 261 5.68 29.62 30.54
CA HIS A 261 4.94 29.66 29.28
C HIS A 261 3.53 29.05 29.42
N LEU A 262 3.02 28.93 30.64
CA LEU A 262 1.69 28.38 30.88
C LEU A 262 0.61 29.29 30.29
N TYR A 263 0.81 30.61 30.39
CA TYR A 263 -0.12 31.62 29.92
C TYR A 263 0.16 32.08 28.48
N PHE A 264 1.16 31.50 27.82
CA PHE A 264 1.47 31.78 26.42
C PHE A 264 0.48 31.07 25.47
N GLY A 265 -0.47 31.84 24.94
CA GLY A 265 -1.32 31.43 23.83
C GLY A 265 -2.57 30.66 24.25
N LEU A 266 -3.24 31.10 25.31
CA LEU A 266 -4.46 30.48 25.84
C LEU A 266 -5.73 30.91 25.07
N THR A 267 -6.79 30.09 25.18
CA THR A 267 -8.16 30.52 24.86
C THR A 267 -8.71 31.44 25.95
N ASP A 268 -9.75 32.22 25.63
CA ASP A 268 -10.40 33.04 26.66
C ASP A 268 -10.99 32.16 27.79
N GLU A 269 -11.50 30.98 27.46
CA GLU A 269 -11.99 30.02 28.45
C GLU A 269 -10.92 29.56 29.43
N LEU A 270 -9.72 29.22 28.94
CA LEU A 270 -8.62 28.81 29.82
C LEU A 270 -8.06 30.00 30.60
N MET A 271 -7.95 31.18 29.97
CA MET A 271 -7.55 32.39 30.66
C MET A 271 -8.53 32.75 31.79
N ALA A 272 -9.83 32.51 31.61
CA ALA A 272 -10.84 32.74 32.64
C ALA A 272 -10.75 31.79 33.84
N ILE A 273 -10.00 30.68 33.75
CA ILE A 273 -9.74 29.81 34.91
C ILE A 273 -8.87 30.55 35.94
N ALA A 274 -7.88 31.32 35.47
CA ALA A 274 -7.04 32.18 36.33
C ALA A 274 -7.67 33.55 36.59
N HIS A 275 -8.40 34.10 35.60
CA HIS A 275 -9.04 35.42 35.66
C HIS A 275 -10.54 35.32 35.51
N SER A 276 -11.24 34.90 36.58
CA SER A 276 -12.67 34.54 36.55
C SER A 276 -13.61 35.57 35.92
N ASP A 277 -13.34 36.86 36.08
CA ASP A 277 -14.16 37.95 35.52
C ASP A 277 -13.94 38.17 34.01
N HIS A 278 -12.89 37.58 33.44
CA HIS A 278 -12.65 37.59 32.01
C HIS A 278 -13.79 36.93 31.22
N THR A 279 -14.54 36.01 31.85
CA THR A 279 -15.81 35.49 31.32
C THR A 279 -16.75 36.60 30.86
N ALA A 280 -16.88 37.68 31.64
CA ALA A 280 -17.72 38.81 31.29
C ALA A 280 -17.13 39.66 30.14
N ASN A 281 -15.83 39.58 29.89
CA ASN A 281 -15.19 40.27 28.77
C ASN A 281 -15.50 39.58 27.44
N TYR A 282 -15.18 38.29 27.32
CA TYR A 282 -15.29 37.60 26.03
C TYR A 282 -16.73 37.23 25.64
N GLN A 283 -17.69 37.32 26.57
CA GLN A 283 -19.11 37.15 26.27
C GLN A 283 -19.79 38.40 25.72
N LYS A 284 -19.12 39.55 25.69
CA LYS A 284 -19.65 40.77 25.06
C LYS A 284 -19.71 40.59 23.55
N GLY A 285 -20.82 40.98 22.93
CA GLY A 285 -21.03 40.80 21.48
C GLY A 285 -20.06 41.58 20.59
N ASP A 286 -19.40 42.60 21.12
CA ASP A 286 -18.41 43.44 20.45
C ASP A 286 -16.95 43.12 20.86
N TYR A 287 -16.71 42.01 21.56
CA TYR A 287 -15.37 41.62 21.98
C TYR A 287 -14.46 41.28 20.79
N ALA A 288 -13.47 42.14 20.54
CA ALA A 288 -12.63 42.10 19.34
C ALA A 288 -11.55 41.01 19.34
N TYR A 289 -11.22 40.43 20.51
CA TYR A 289 -10.02 39.62 20.73
C TYR A 289 -10.32 38.15 21.03
N ARG A 290 -11.45 37.63 20.53
CA ARG A 290 -11.91 36.27 20.83
C ARG A 290 -10.89 35.20 20.44
N SER A 291 -10.38 34.48 21.43
CA SER A 291 -9.45 33.36 21.35
C SER A 291 -10.14 32.04 21.66
N THR A 292 -10.27 31.17 20.65
CA THR A 292 -10.96 29.85 20.74
C THR A 292 -10.08 28.67 20.35
N ASP A 293 -8.82 28.92 20.02
CA ASP A 293 -7.94 27.96 19.37
C ASP A 293 -6.60 27.88 20.10
N LEU A 294 -6.12 26.65 20.35
CA LEU A 294 -4.87 26.38 21.07
C LEU A 294 -3.70 25.98 20.17
N SER A 295 -3.84 26.06 18.84
CA SER A 295 -2.75 25.72 17.92
C SER A 295 -1.50 26.62 18.06
N ASN A 296 -1.65 27.80 18.67
CA ASN A 296 -0.55 28.72 19.00
C ASN A 296 -0.19 28.70 20.50
N ASN A 297 -0.76 27.79 21.30
CA ASN A 297 -0.31 27.60 22.67
C ASN A 297 1.10 27.03 22.69
N TYR A 298 1.95 27.50 23.61
CA TYR A 298 3.33 27.04 23.73
C TYR A 298 3.46 25.52 23.92
N ASN A 299 2.69 24.95 24.85
CA ASN A 299 2.73 23.51 25.15
C ASN A 299 2.15 22.65 24.01
N VAL A 300 1.29 23.21 23.17
CA VAL A 300 0.80 22.54 21.95
C VAL A 300 1.88 22.56 20.86
N ARG A 301 2.48 23.72 20.60
CA ARG A 301 3.50 23.91 19.55
C ARG A 301 4.78 23.13 19.81
N ASN A 302 5.21 23.03 21.07
CA ASN A 302 6.41 22.29 21.45
C ASN A 302 6.16 20.77 21.62
N GLY A 303 4.92 20.28 21.44
CA GLY A 303 4.55 18.86 21.55
C GLY A 303 4.32 18.34 22.98
N LYS A 304 4.50 19.17 24.01
CA LYS A 304 4.34 18.75 25.41
C LYS A 304 2.90 18.34 25.74
N ALA A 305 1.92 19.01 25.14
CA ALA A 305 0.50 18.67 25.27
C ALA A 305 0.21 17.24 24.77
N ASP A 306 0.86 16.82 23.68
CA ASP A 306 0.70 15.48 23.14
C ASP A 306 1.39 14.43 24.04
N GLU A 307 2.58 14.74 24.58
CA GLU A 307 3.25 13.88 25.56
C GLU A 307 2.38 13.65 26.81
N TRP A 308 1.71 14.70 27.31
CA TRP A 308 0.77 14.56 28.41
C TRP A 308 -0.48 13.75 28.02
N ALA A 309 -1.04 13.96 26.84
CA ALA A 309 -2.19 13.20 26.36
C ALA A 309 -1.87 11.70 26.18
N GLU A 310 -0.66 11.35 25.74
CA GLU A 310 -0.18 9.97 25.62
C GLU A 310 -0.30 9.19 26.92
N LYS A 311 -0.04 9.84 28.08
CA LYS A 311 -0.15 9.21 29.40
C LYS A 311 -1.58 8.76 29.75
N TYR A 312 -2.58 9.18 28.99
CA TYR A 312 -3.98 8.75 29.13
C TYR A 312 -4.43 7.78 28.04
N ALA A 313 -3.60 7.51 27.02
CA ALA A 313 -4.00 6.75 25.83
C ALA A 313 -4.51 5.35 26.18
N ASP A 314 -3.79 4.59 27.01
CA ASP A 314 -4.21 3.25 27.43
C ASP A 314 -5.53 3.25 28.21
N ARG A 315 -5.73 4.25 29.10
CA ARG A 315 -6.97 4.39 29.88
C ARG A 315 -8.16 4.68 28.97
N ILE A 316 -7.99 5.58 28.00
CA ILE A 316 -9.02 5.91 27.02
C ILE A 316 -9.31 4.69 26.14
N GLN A 317 -8.27 4.04 25.61
CA GLN A 317 -8.41 2.91 24.69
C GLN A 317 -9.17 1.73 25.33
N GLN A 318 -8.96 1.45 26.63
CA GLN A 318 -9.72 0.43 27.35
C GLN A 318 -11.24 0.66 27.29
N HIS A 319 -11.69 1.90 27.46
CA HIS A 319 -13.11 2.26 27.34
C HIS A 319 -13.61 2.20 25.89
N LEU A 320 -12.79 2.61 24.93
CA LEU A 320 -13.15 2.53 23.50
C LEU A 320 -13.27 1.09 23.00
N ASP A 321 -12.42 0.19 23.48
CA ASP A 321 -12.48 -1.24 23.17
C ASP A 321 -13.69 -1.92 23.83
N ALA A 322 -14.14 -1.41 24.97
CA ALA A 322 -15.41 -1.78 25.60
C ALA A 322 -16.64 -1.16 24.89
N LYS A 323 -16.42 -0.31 23.87
CA LYS A 323 -17.44 0.43 23.12
C LYS A 323 -18.33 1.34 23.99
N GLU A 324 -17.75 1.93 25.02
CA GLU A 324 -18.46 2.91 25.85
C GLU A 324 -18.65 4.22 25.08
N GLU A 325 -19.88 4.75 25.06
CA GLU A 325 -20.21 6.01 24.35
C GLU A 325 -19.92 7.26 25.21
N GLY A 326 -19.81 7.10 26.53
CA GLY A 326 -19.47 8.17 27.45
C GLY A 326 -18.84 7.65 28.74
N PHE A 327 -17.71 8.23 29.13
CA PHE A 327 -16.92 7.82 30.31
C PHE A 327 -16.09 8.98 30.86
N SER A 328 -15.57 8.83 32.07
CA SER A 328 -14.71 9.83 32.72
C SER A 328 -13.44 9.19 33.24
N ILE A 329 -12.31 9.89 33.11
CA ILE A 329 -11.01 9.47 33.67
C ILE A 329 -10.44 10.57 34.56
N ASN A 330 -9.82 10.19 35.68
CA ASN A 330 -9.17 11.14 36.57
C ASN A 330 -7.91 11.72 35.91
N ALA A 331 -7.69 13.02 36.05
CA ALA A 331 -6.42 13.64 35.71
C ALA A 331 -5.34 13.27 36.74
N ASP A 332 -4.08 13.19 36.33
CA ASP A 332 -2.95 12.77 37.17
C ASP A 332 -2.43 13.90 38.06
N ASN A 333 -2.72 15.16 37.71
CA ASN A 333 -2.28 16.37 38.40
C ASN A 333 -3.25 16.86 39.50
N GLN A 334 -3.89 15.94 40.22
CA GLN A 334 -4.87 16.27 41.28
C GLN A 334 -4.29 17.15 42.40
N SER A 335 -2.97 17.15 42.58
CA SER A 335 -2.29 17.96 43.59
C SER A 335 -2.07 19.42 43.17
N PHE A 336 -2.20 19.75 41.88
CA PHE A 336 -1.95 21.11 41.39
C PHE A 336 -3.16 22.00 41.63
N PRO A 337 -2.98 23.27 42.07
CA PRO A 337 -4.08 24.20 42.28
C PRO A 337 -5.03 24.27 41.08
N PRO A 338 -6.35 24.50 41.28
CA PRO A 338 -7.32 24.52 40.18
C PRO A 338 -6.98 25.51 39.06
N SER A 339 -6.33 26.64 39.40
CA SER A 339 -5.86 27.63 38.42
C SER A 339 -4.77 27.09 37.48
N ILE A 340 -4.00 26.09 37.93
CA ILE A 340 -2.91 25.48 37.16
C ILE A 340 -3.40 24.19 36.48
N SER A 341 -3.98 23.26 37.24
CA SER A 341 -4.49 22.01 36.69
C SER A 341 -5.61 22.24 35.69
N GLY A 342 -6.49 23.22 35.90
CA GLY A 342 -7.55 23.54 34.95
C GLY A 342 -7.02 23.98 33.59
N ILE A 343 -6.01 24.84 33.56
CA ILE A 343 -5.37 25.31 32.31
C ILE A 343 -4.63 24.15 31.64
N GLN A 344 -3.78 23.43 32.38
CA GLN A 344 -3.03 22.30 31.84
C GLN A 344 -3.97 21.23 31.29
N ASN A 345 -5.01 20.85 32.04
CA ASN A 345 -5.96 19.82 31.60
C ASN A 345 -6.80 20.29 30.41
N GLY A 346 -7.09 21.59 30.29
CA GLY A 346 -7.70 22.15 29.09
C GLY A 346 -6.82 21.95 27.84
N ILE A 347 -5.52 22.20 27.98
CA ILE A 347 -4.51 21.97 26.92
C ILE A 347 -4.39 20.48 26.58
N VAL A 348 -4.37 19.60 27.58
CA VAL A 348 -4.32 18.14 27.38
C VAL A 348 -5.59 17.63 26.70
N ALA A 349 -6.78 18.10 27.11
CA ALA A 349 -8.04 17.73 26.48
C ALA A 349 -8.07 18.13 25.00
N TYR A 350 -7.53 19.31 24.66
CA TYR A 350 -7.32 19.70 23.26
C TYR A 350 -6.44 18.70 22.51
N ALA A 351 -5.30 18.30 23.07
CA ALA A 351 -4.42 17.30 22.45
C ALA A 351 -5.10 15.93 22.30
N MET A 352 -5.87 15.48 23.30
CA MET A 352 -6.70 14.26 23.21
C MET A 352 -7.69 14.31 22.03
N ASN A 353 -8.28 15.48 21.76
CA ASN A 353 -9.20 15.70 20.65
C ASN A 353 -8.53 15.73 19.26
N GLN A 354 -7.21 15.96 19.20
CA GLN A 354 -6.47 15.89 17.93
C GLN A 354 -5.99 14.46 17.60
N ARG A 355 -6.07 13.52 18.55
CA ARG A 355 -5.59 12.16 18.38
C ARG A 355 -6.57 11.32 17.57
N GLU A 356 -6.01 10.44 16.74
CA GLU A 356 -6.79 9.45 15.99
C GLU A 356 -7.04 8.22 16.87
N TRP A 357 -8.32 7.94 17.13
CA TRP A 357 -8.75 6.80 17.92
C TRP A 357 -9.34 5.72 17.02
N LYS A 358 -9.06 4.46 17.33
CA LYS A 358 -9.58 3.30 16.59
C LYS A 358 -10.00 2.20 17.54
N THR A 359 -11.06 1.47 17.19
CA THR A 359 -11.39 0.18 17.81
C THR A 359 -11.74 -0.83 16.72
N GLY A 360 -11.19 -2.04 16.81
CA GLY A 360 -11.38 -3.08 15.79
C GLY A 360 -11.00 -2.66 14.36
N GLY A 361 -10.04 -1.73 14.21
CA GLY A 361 -9.62 -1.18 12.92
C GLY A 361 -10.51 -0.08 12.33
N THR A 362 -11.60 0.30 13.02
CA THR A 362 -12.51 1.38 12.60
C THR A 362 -12.23 2.65 13.40
N LYS A 363 -12.32 3.82 12.76
CA LYS A 363 -12.13 5.12 13.41
C LYS A 363 -13.23 5.36 14.46
N VAL A 364 -12.85 5.95 15.59
CA VAL A 364 -13.76 6.43 16.63
C VAL A 364 -13.63 7.94 16.72
N GLU A 365 -14.75 8.64 16.65
CA GLU A 365 -14.76 10.08 16.93
C GLU A 365 -14.87 10.26 18.44
N LEU A 366 -13.89 10.91 19.04
CA LEU A 366 -13.80 11.16 20.49
C LEU A 366 -13.81 12.66 20.75
N THR A 367 -14.57 13.08 21.76
CA THR A 367 -14.50 14.43 22.32
C THR A 367 -14.20 14.33 23.80
N ALA A 368 -13.13 14.97 24.25
CA ALA A 368 -12.67 15.10 25.61
C ALA A 368 -12.84 16.55 26.07
N ALA A 369 -13.40 16.73 27.26
CA ALA A 369 -13.48 18.00 27.96
C ALA A 369 -12.89 17.86 29.36
N SER A 370 -12.08 18.83 29.78
CA SER A 370 -11.60 18.88 31.16
C SER A 370 -12.67 19.46 32.09
N SER A 371 -12.83 18.85 33.27
CA SER A 371 -13.65 19.41 34.34
C SER A 371 -12.88 19.39 35.67
N VAL A 372 -12.84 20.55 36.34
CA VAL A 372 -12.25 20.71 37.67
C VAL A 372 -13.34 21.16 38.63
N THR A 373 -13.61 20.34 39.65
CA THR A 373 -14.66 20.60 40.65
C THR A 373 -14.04 20.78 42.03
N LYS A 374 -14.39 21.87 42.71
CA LYS A 374 -13.98 22.13 44.09
C LYS A 374 -14.81 21.26 45.04
N GLU A 375 -14.18 20.37 45.79
CA GLU A 375 -14.85 19.55 46.81
C GLU A 375 -14.86 20.26 48.17
N SER A 376 -13.79 20.99 48.49
CA SER A 376 -13.64 21.80 49.70
C SER A 376 -12.64 22.93 49.48
N ASN A 377 -12.36 23.74 50.50
CA ASN A 377 -11.39 24.85 50.38
C ASN A 377 -9.94 24.41 50.10
N SER A 378 -9.60 23.15 50.33
CA SER A 378 -8.25 22.60 50.13
C SER A 378 -8.24 21.32 49.31
N LYS A 379 -9.36 20.95 48.68
CA LYS A 379 -9.51 19.72 47.89
C LYS A 379 -10.37 19.96 46.66
N TRP A 380 -9.92 19.46 45.53
CA TRP A 380 -10.62 19.48 44.25
C TRP A 380 -10.45 18.14 43.54
N SER A 381 -11.29 17.91 42.54
CA SER A 381 -11.22 16.77 41.64
C SER A 381 -11.08 17.29 40.21
N ALA A 382 -10.06 16.83 39.51
CA ALA A 382 -9.83 17.11 38.10
C ALA A 382 -10.05 15.84 37.27
N LYS A 383 -10.89 15.91 36.25
CA LYS A 383 -11.17 14.77 35.37
C LYS A 383 -11.30 15.20 33.92
N TYR A 384 -11.24 14.22 33.04
CA TYR A 384 -11.62 14.35 31.64
C TYR A 384 -12.93 13.61 31.46
N ASP A 385 -13.93 14.31 30.94
CA ASP A 385 -15.21 13.74 30.52
C ASP A 385 -15.14 13.51 29.01
N LEU A 386 -15.31 12.26 28.60
CA LEU A 386 -15.13 11.82 27.21
C LEU A 386 -16.46 11.31 26.64
N THR A 387 -16.74 11.68 25.40
CA THR A 387 -17.87 11.18 24.61
C THR A 387 -17.33 10.59 23.31
N ALA A 388 -17.65 9.32 23.04
CA ALA A 388 -17.22 8.59 21.86
C ALA A 388 -18.42 8.28 20.97
N SER A 389 -18.24 8.41 19.66
CA SER A 389 -19.20 7.93 18.67
C SER A 389 -18.54 6.95 17.71
N TYR A 390 -19.23 5.83 17.48
CA TYR A 390 -18.74 4.72 16.67
C TYR A 390 -19.49 4.72 15.34
N GLU A 391 -18.76 4.79 14.23
CA GLU A 391 -19.38 4.61 12.92
C GLU A 391 -19.98 3.20 12.83
N THR A 392 -21.31 3.12 12.84
CA THR A 392 -22.02 1.87 12.57
C THR A 392 -22.12 1.70 11.06
N THR A 393 -21.22 0.92 10.48
CA THR A 393 -21.30 0.56 9.06
C THR A 393 -22.35 -0.53 8.87
N TYR A 394 -23.38 -0.21 8.09
CA TYR A 394 -24.41 -1.15 7.70
C TYR A 394 -24.06 -1.83 6.37
N ALA A 395 -24.33 -3.12 6.24
CA ALA A 395 -23.99 -3.88 5.04
C ALA A 395 -25.03 -4.94 4.67
N ILE A 396 -25.14 -5.22 3.37
CA ILE A 396 -25.84 -6.39 2.83
C ILE A 396 -24.82 -7.54 2.80
N THR A 397 -25.01 -8.54 3.65
CA THR A 397 -24.07 -9.67 3.82
C THR A 397 -24.34 -10.83 2.86
N THR A 398 -25.50 -10.85 2.21
CA THR A 398 -25.80 -11.83 1.15
C THR A 398 -26.52 -11.14 0.00
N MET A 399 -25.92 -11.20 -1.18
CA MET A 399 -26.48 -10.66 -2.42
C MET A 399 -27.43 -11.67 -3.08
N PRO A 400 -28.43 -11.21 -3.85
CA PRO A 400 -29.26 -12.12 -4.62
C PRO A 400 -28.46 -12.73 -5.75
N LYS A 401 -28.75 -13.98 -6.07
CA LYS A 401 -28.12 -14.72 -7.16
C LYS A 401 -29.08 -14.89 -8.32
N ASP A 402 -28.54 -15.07 -9.52
CA ASP A 402 -29.33 -15.45 -10.69
C ASP A 402 -30.12 -16.73 -10.40
N CYS A 403 -31.39 -16.74 -10.82
CA CYS A 403 -32.35 -17.81 -10.54
C CYS A 403 -32.72 -18.51 -11.85
N GLU A 404 -32.37 -19.80 -11.98
CA GLU A 404 -32.70 -20.63 -13.14
C GLU A 404 -33.90 -21.53 -12.84
N VAL A 405 -35.01 -21.34 -13.56
CA VAL A 405 -36.24 -22.12 -13.36
C VAL A 405 -37.00 -22.35 -14.67
N TYR A 406 -37.89 -23.33 -14.70
CA TYR A 406 -38.78 -23.56 -15.85
C TYR A 406 -39.91 -22.53 -15.90
N ASN A 407 -40.43 -22.23 -17.10
CA ASN A 407 -41.60 -21.37 -17.26
C ASN A 407 -42.78 -21.85 -16.38
N GLY A 408 -43.33 -20.96 -15.55
CA GLY A 408 -44.41 -21.23 -14.61
C GLY A 408 -43.95 -21.73 -13.23
N ALA A 409 -42.69 -22.10 -13.04
CA ALA A 409 -42.14 -22.48 -11.73
C ALA A 409 -41.89 -21.25 -10.85
N GLN A 410 -41.85 -21.44 -9.52
CA GLN A 410 -41.59 -20.36 -8.57
C GLN A 410 -40.11 -19.95 -8.61
N ALA A 411 -39.85 -18.68 -8.90
CA ALA A 411 -38.54 -18.04 -8.78
C ALA A 411 -38.37 -17.38 -7.40
N GLU A 412 -37.13 -17.35 -6.90
CA GLU A 412 -36.78 -16.76 -5.61
C GLU A 412 -35.48 -15.94 -5.68
N PHE A 413 -35.51 -14.73 -5.13
CA PHE A 413 -34.32 -13.91 -4.88
C PHE A 413 -34.27 -13.53 -3.40
N THR A 414 -33.10 -13.69 -2.77
CA THR A 414 -32.94 -13.47 -1.33
C THR A 414 -31.75 -12.56 -1.04
N VAL A 415 -31.91 -11.66 -0.08
CA VAL A 415 -30.85 -10.85 0.52
C VAL A 415 -30.76 -11.07 2.02
N THR A 416 -29.58 -10.88 2.60
CA THR A 416 -29.39 -10.86 4.06
C THR A 416 -28.73 -9.56 4.46
N ALA A 417 -29.30 -8.85 5.42
CA ALA A 417 -28.76 -7.63 6.01
C ALA A 417 -29.16 -7.59 7.49
N PRO A 418 -28.25 -7.95 8.42
CA PRO A 418 -28.58 -8.22 9.83
C PRO A 418 -29.24 -7.05 10.58
N SER A 419 -28.91 -5.81 10.21
CA SER A 419 -29.41 -4.60 10.88
C SER A 419 -30.45 -3.83 10.04
N ALA A 420 -31.01 -4.45 9.00
CA ALA A 420 -31.97 -3.79 8.13
C ALA A 420 -33.30 -3.54 8.84
N THR A 421 -33.87 -2.35 8.63
CA THR A 421 -35.21 -1.96 9.12
C THR A 421 -36.30 -2.20 8.08
N SER A 422 -35.97 -2.17 6.78
CA SER A 422 -36.92 -2.48 5.72
C SER A 422 -36.25 -2.94 4.42
N PHE A 423 -37.03 -3.61 3.58
CA PHE A 423 -36.62 -4.11 2.26
C PHE A 423 -37.61 -3.61 1.19
N GLN A 424 -37.12 -3.29 0.00
CA GLN A 424 -37.95 -2.95 -1.15
C GLN A 424 -37.32 -3.49 -2.43
N TRP A 425 -37.95 -4.49 -3.04
CA TRP A 425 -37.51 -5.02 -4.32
C TRP A 425 -37.85 -4.07 -5.47
N GLN A 426 -36.89 -3.94 -6.38
CA GLN A 426 -37.00 -3.17 -7.60
C GLN A 426 -36.67 -4.04 -8.80
N CYS A 427 -37.24 -3.70 -9.95
CA CYS A 427 -36.86 -4.31 -11.22
C CYS A 427 -36.50 -3.27 -12.28
N SER A 428 -35.77 -3.72 -13.30
CA SER A 428 -35.32 -2.89 -14.42
C SER A 428 -35.55 -3.61 -15.74
N ASP A 429 -36.15 -2.89 -16.70
CA ASP A 429 -36.42 -3.35 -18.07
C ASP A 429 -35.31 -2.94 -19.06
N ASN A 430 -34.34 -2.10 -18.64
CA ASN A 430 -33.33 -1.48 -19.51
C ASN A 430 -31.89 -1.77 -19.03
N GLY A 431 -31.65 -3.00 -18.58
CA GLY A 431 -30.32 -3.46 -18.21
C GLY A 431 -29.72 -2.76 -16.99
N GLY A 432 -30.55 -2.19 -16.11
CA GLY A 432 -30.11 -1.55 -14.86
C GLY A 432 -29.92 -0.04 -14.94
N SER A 433 -30.26 0.59 -16.08
CA SER A 433 -30.14 2.04 -16.27
C SER A 433 -31.19 2.82 -15.45
N SER A 434 -32.39 2.27 -15.28
CA SER A 434 -33.42 2.81 -14.39
C SER A 434 -34.13 1.71 -13.62
N TRP A 435 -34.60 2.03 -12.42
CA TRP A 435 -35.20 1.08 -11.47
C TRP A 435 -36.52 1.60 -10.92
N TYR A 436 -37.48 0.71 -10.77
CA TYR A 436 -38.78 1.01 -10.16
C TYR A 436 -39.21 -0.13 -9.24
N ASN A 437 -40.06 0.18 -8.25
CA ASN A 437 -40.55 -0.81 -7.29
C ASN A 437 -41.35 -1.89 -8.02
N THR A 438 -40.99 -3.16 -7.78
CA THR A 438 -41.68 -4.26 -8.44
C THR A 438 -43.06 -4.48 -7.84
N GLY A 439 -44.09 -4.57 -8.69
CA GLY A 439 -45.42 -5.05 -8.28
C GLY A 439 -45.52 -6.58 -8.21
N ILE A 440 -44.44 -7.29 -8.57
CA ILE A 440 -44.38 -8.74 -8.64
C ILE A 440 -44.15 -9.32 -7.24
N GLY A 441 -44.76 -10.47 -6.94
CA GLY A 441 -44.58 -11.17 -5.66
C GLY A 441 -45.40 -10.61 -4.49
N GLY A 442 -46.22 -9.58 -4.71
CA GLY A 442 -47.14 -9.04 -3.71
C GLY A 442 -46.43 -8.61 -2.44
N GLU A 443 -46.82 -9.16 -1.29
CA GLU A 443 -46.24 -8.87 0.03
C GLU A 443 -44.74 -9.21 0.12
N THR A 444 -44.26 -10.19 -0.66
CA THR A 444 -42.83 -10.57 -0.67
C THR A 444 -41.92 -9.50 -1.27
N SER A 445 -42.48 -8.52 -2.00
CA SER A 445 -41.72 -7.36 -2.51
C SER A 445 -41.15 -6.45 -1.43
N ARG A 446 -41.64 -6.57 -0.17
CA ARG A 446 -41.15 -5.82 0.99
C ARG A 446 -40.44 -6.69 2.04
N GLN A 447 -40.04 -7.89 1.64
CA GLN A 447 -39.36 -8.84 2.51
C GLN A 447 -37.93 -9.09 2.02
N LYS A 448 -37.11 -9.73 2.87
CA LYS A 448 -35.76 -10.18 2.53
C LYS A 448 -35.71 -11.16 1.33
N THR A 449 -36.83 -11.80 1.02
CA THR A 449 -36.96 -12.78 -0.05
C THR A 449 -38.14 -12.42 -0.95
N LEU A 450 -37.89 -12.24 -2.25
CA LEU A 450 -38.90 -12.04 -3.29
C LEU A 450 -39.27 -13.37 -3.94
N ARG A 451 -40.57 -13.67 -4.07
CA ARG A 451 -41.07 -14.91 -4.69
C ARG A 451 -42.17 -14.65 -5.71
N PHE A 452 -42.12 -15.30 -6.87
CA PHE A 452 -43.16 -15.18 -7.90
C PHE A 452 -43.12 -16.32 -8.94
N ALA A 453 -44.20 -16.50 -9.70
CA ALA A 453 -44.25 -17.46 -10.82
C ALA A 453 -43.48 -16.90 -12.04
N SER A 454 -42.47 -17.64 -12.49
CA SER A 454 -41.60 -17.25 -13.60
C SER A 454 -42.32 -17.28 -14.95
N ASN A 455 -41.99 -16.34 -15.84
CA ASN A 455 -42.44 -16.35 -17.23
C ASN A 455 -41.50 -15.56 -18.15
N ALA A 456 -41.70 -15.69 -19.46
CA ALA A 456 -40.81 -15.14 -20.48
C ALA A 456 -40.70 -13.61 -20.48
N GLN A 457 -41.71 -12.87 -20.01
CA GLN A 457 -41.62 -11.41 -19.89
C GLN A 457 -40.80 -11.01 -18.67
N LEU A 458 -40.96 -11.73 -17.56
CA LEU A 458 -40.22 -11.49 -16.33
C LEU A 458 -38.74 -11.84 -16.45
N ALA A 459 -38.39 -12.84 -17.27
CA ALA A 459 -37.01 -13.23 -17.54
C ALA A 459 -36.18 -12.16 -18.27
N LYS A 460 -36.82 -11.12 -18.84
CA LYS A 460 -36.12 -9.99 -19.48
C LYS A 460 -35.63 -8.92 -18.50
N ARG A 461 -36.03 -9.02 -17.22
CA ARG A 461 -35.80 -8.01 -16.19
C ARG A 461 -34.55 -8.31 -15.37
N LEU A 462 -33.95 -7.25 -14.81
CA LEU A 462 -33.06 -7.35 -13.65
C LEU A 462 -33.83 -7.10 -12.37
N TYR A 463 -33.41 -7.72 -11.27
CA TYR A 463 -34.00 -7.58 -9.95
C TYR A 463 -32.94 -7.17 -8.93
N ARG A 464 -33.23 -6.16 -8.10
CA ARG A 464 -32.37 -5.75 -6.98
C ARG A 464 -33.22 -5.41 -5.76
N CYS A 465 -32.62 -5.42 -4.57
CA CYS A 465 -33.28 -5.00 -3.33
C CYS A 465 -32.68 -3.69 -2.82
N LEU A 466 -33.53 -2.72 -2.47
CA LEU A 466 -33.15 -1.58 -1.64
C LEU A 466 -33.37 -1.95 -0.18
N VAL A 467 -32.33 -1.79 0.63
CA VAL A 467 -32.31 -2.13 2.07
C VAL A 467 -32.10 -0.86 2.87
N SER A 468 -32.97 -0.58 3.83
CA SER A 468 -32.88 0.59 4.71
C SER A 468 -32.38 0.21 6.10
N PHE A 469 -31.71 1.15 6.78
CA PHE A 469 -31.11 0.94 8.10
C PHE A 469 -31.61 1.96 9.14
N PRO A 470 -31.37 1.75 10.45
CA PRO A 470 -31.86 2.62 11.53
C PRO A 470 -31.42 4.09 11.40
N ASN A 471 -30.24 4.35 10.84
CA ASN A 471 -29.73 5.71 10.59
C ASN A 471 -30.35 6.38 9.34
N SER A 472 -31.44 5.84 8.79
CA SER A 472 -32.09 6.29 7.55
C SER A 472 -31.25 6.16 6.27
N SER A 473 -30.06 5.54 6.34
CA SER A 473 -29.29 5.21 5.14
C SER A 473 -29.95 4.05 4.37
N THR A 474 -29.68 3.99 3.06
CA THR A 474 -30.17 2.92 2.18
C THR A 474 -29.03 2.37 1.34
N LEU A 475 -29.02 1.05 1.11
CA LEU A 475 -28.10 0.36 0.22
C LEU A 475 -28.88 -0.41 -0.84
N ALA A 476 -28.37 -0.43 -2.07
CA ALA A 476 -28.88 -1.30 -3.13
C ALA A 476 -28.07 -2.59 -3.21
N SER A 477 -28.72 -3.74 -3.34
CA SER A 477 -28.04 -4.98 -3.67
C SER A 477 -27.53 -4.97 -5.11
N GLU A 478 -26.58 -5.84 -5.39
CA GLU A 478 -26.24 -6.20 -6.77
C GLU A 478 -27.49 -6.78 -7.49
N PRO A 479 -27.61 -6.55 -8.81
CA PRO A 479 -28.74 -7.03 -9.58
C PRO A 479 -28.60 -8.51 -9.96
N ALA A 480 -29.72 -9.24 -9.95
CA ALA A 480 -29.83 -10.64 -10.36
C ALA A 480 -30.81 -10.83 -11.52
N ARG A 481 -30.65 -11.91 -12.28
CA ARG A 481 -31.44 -12.30 -13.46
C ARG A 481 -32.31 -13.52 -13.19
N LEU A 482 -33.46 -13.58 -13.86
CA LEU A 482 -34.28 -14.78 -13.97
C LEU A 482 -33.98 -15.44 -15.33
N VAL A 483 -33.48 -16.68 -15.31
CA VAL A 483 -33.17 -17.45 -16.52
C VAL A 483 -34.19 -18.58 -16.67
N LEU A 484 -34.82 -18.66 -17.84
CA LEU A 484 -35.74 -19.74 -18.14
C LEU A 484 -35.01 -20.90 -18.81
N VAL A 485 -35.03 -22.06 -18.16
CA VAL A 485 -34.49 -23.30 -18.72
C VAL A 485 -35.59 -24.12 -19.41
N ALA A 486 -35.25 -24.75 -20.54
CA ALA A 486 -36.17 -25.62 -21.28
C ALA A 486 -36.35 -26.95 -20.53
N ARG A 487 -37.60 -27.35 -20.28
CA ARG A 487 -37.95 -28.56 -19.52
C ARG A 487 -37.68 -29.86 -20.29
N TYR A 488 -37.67 -29.80 -21.62
CA TYR A 488 -37.49 -30.92 -22.53
C TYR A 488 -36.56 -30.52 -23.67
N ALA A 489 -35.40 -31.15 -23.77
CA ALA A 489 -34.38 -30.85 -24.79
C ALA A 489 -33.54 -32.09 -25.11
N ILE A 490 -32.87 -32.04 -26.27
CA ILE A 490 -31.83 -32.99 -26.66
C ILE A 490 -30.56 -32.60 -25.90
N SER A 491 -30.07 -33.48 -25.03
CA SER A 491 -28.93 -33.26 -24.14
C SER A 491 -27.58 -33.54 -24.83
N SER A 492 -27.55 -34.36 -25.88
CA SER A 492 -26.35 -34.59 -26.71
C SER A 492 -26.70 -34.60 -28.20
N GLN A 493 -25.93 -33.86 -28.99
CA GLN A 493 -26.15 -33.63 -30.42
C GLN A 493 -25.36 -34.63 -31.27
N PRO A 494 -25.83 -34.96 -32.50
CA PRO A 494 -25.13 -35.91 -33.33
C PRO A 494 -23.90 -35.28 -33.98
N GLU A 495 -22.81 -36.03 -34.03
CA GLU A 495 -21.53 -35.60 -34.59
C GLU A 495 -21.31 -36.16 -36.01
N ASP A 496 -20.49 -35.48 -36.82
CA ASP A 496 -20.05 -36.00 -38.11
C ASP A 496 -19.28 -37.33 -37.94
N CYS A 497 -19.55 -38.31 -38.81
CA CYS A 497 -18.90 -39.62 -38.79
C CYS A 497 -17.91 -39.75 -39.95
N THR A 498 -16.64 -40.11 -39.68
CA THR A 498 -15.63 -40.39 -40.73
C THR A 498 -15.26 -41.86 -40.74
N THR A 499 -15.50 -42.57 -41.85
CA THR A 499 -15.17 -44.00 -41.96
C THR A 499 -14.89 -44.41 -43.41
N ALA A 500 -14.32 -45.60 -43.65
CA ALA A 500 -14.08 -46.10 -44.99
C ALA A 500 -15.38 -46.54 -45.67
N ALA A 501 -15.44 -46.48 -47.00
CA ALA A 501 -16.58 -46.99 -47.76
C ALA A 501 -16.78 -48.50 -47.47
N GLY A 502 -18.03 -48.92 -47.29
CA GLY A 502 -18.39 -50.29 -46.91
C GLY A 502 -18.29 -50.61 -45.42
N SER A 503 -17.78 -49.70 -44.59
CA SER A 503 -17.76 -49.86 -43.12
C SER A 503 -19.07 -49.38 -42.49
N THR A 504 -19.33 -49.79 -41.25
CA THR A 504 -20.47 -49.28 -40.48
C THR A 504 -20.20 -47.84 -40.00
N ALA A 505 -21.16 -46.94 -40.25
CA ALA A 505 -21.22 -45.57 -39.74
C ALA A 505 -22.45 -45.43 -38.82
N PHE A 506 -22.40 -44.50 -37.87
CA PHE A 506 -23.54 -44.21 -37.00
C PHE A 506 -23.63 -42.73 -36.62
N PHE A 507 -24.83 -42.29 -36.26
CA PHE A 507 -25.09 -41.02 -35.57
C PHE A 507 -25.93 -41.30 -34.32
N ALA A 508 -25.71 -40.53 -33.25
CA ALA A 508 -26.43 -40.72 -31.99
C ALA A 508 -26.80 -39.38 -31.37
N ILE A 509 -27.91 -39.36 -30.64
CA ILE A 509 -28.31 -38.25 -29.77
C ILE A 509 -28.65 -38.79 -28.38
N GLU A 510 -28.69 -37.90 -27.40
CA GLU A 510 -29.27 -38.19 -26.08
C GLU A 510 -30.42 -37.23 -25.81
N ALA A 511 -31.54 -37.76 -25.32
CA ALA A 511 -32.68 -36.97 -24.87
C ALA A 511 -33.41 -37.76 -23.78
N GLU A 512 -33.03 -37.53 -22.53
CA GLU A 512 -33.39 -38.36 -21.35
C GLU A 512 -34.90 -38.61 -21.17
N ARG A 513 -35.74 -37.66 -21.61
CA ARG A 513 -37.20 -37.73 -21.47
C ARG A 513 -37.96 -37.86 -22.79
N ALA A 514 -37.26 -38.12 -23.89
CA ALA A 514 -37.92 -38.33 -25.16
C ALA A 514 -38.64 -39.69 -25.17
N THR A 515 -39.89 -39.70 -25.64
CA THR A 515 -40.73 -40.89 -25.75
C THR A 515 -40.55 -41.62 -27.07
N SER A 516 -40.09 -40.92 -28.12
CA SER A 516 -39.77 -41.52 -29.42
C SER A 516 -38.80 -40.66 -30.23
N PHE A 517 -38.17 -41.28 -31.23
CA PHE A 517 -37.19 -40.65 -32.12
C PHE A 517 -37.55 -40.87 -33.59
N GLN A 518 -37.12 -39.94 -34.45
CA GLN A 518 -37.22 -40.10 -35.90
C GLN A 518 -36.03 -39.44 -36.59
N TRP A 519 -35.20 -40.25 -37.26
CA TRP A 519 -34.14 -39.75 -38.12
C TRP A 519 -34.68 -39.25 -39.45
N GLN A 520 -34.15 -38.12 -39.89
CA GLN A 520 -34.44 -37.49 -41.16
C GLN A 520 -33.14 -37.25 -41.92
N CYS A 521 -33.22 -37.29 -43.25
CA CYS A 521 -32.12 -36.88 -44.10
C CYS A 521 -32.53 -35.79 -45.09
N SER A 522 -31.53 -35.08 -45.59
CA SER A 522 -31.68 -33.99 -46.54
C SER A 522 -30.67 -34.13 -47.68
N ASP A 523 -31.19 -34.03 -48.90
CA ASP A 523 -30.42 -34.03 -50.16
C ASP A 523 -30.10 -32.59 -50.65
N ASN A 524 -30.55 -31.55 -49.95
CA ASN A 524 -30.44 -30.15 -50.35
C ASN A 524 -29.91 -29.24 -49.23
N GLU A 525 -28.85 -29.71 -48.55
CA GLU A 525 -28.12 -28.96 -47.52
C GLU A 525 -28.98 -28.53 -46.31
N GLY A 526 -30.06 -29.27 -46.02
CA GLY A 526 -30.93 -29.02 -44.86
C GLY A 526 -32.09 -28.06 -45.11
N ARG A 527 -32.37 -27.69 -46.38
CA ARG A 527 -33.53 -26.86 -46.74
C ARG A 527 -34.85 -27.61 -46.60
N SER A 528 -34.88 -28.90 -46.94
CA SER A 528 -36.01 -29.79 -46.70
C SER A 528 -35.55 -31.11 -46.11
N TRP A 529 -36.41 -31.72 -45.29
CA TRP A 529 -36.11 -32.93 -44.53
C TRP A 529 -37.23 -33.95 -44.72
N TYR A 530 -36.84 -35.22 -44.88
CA TYR A 530 -37.77 -36.34 -44.97
C TYR A 530 -37.28 -37.50 -44.11
N ASN A 531 -38.20 -38.33 -43.62
CA ASN A 531 -37.87 -39.49 -42.80
C ASN A 531 -37.03 -40.47 -43.62
N THR A 532 -35.88 -40.88 -43.06
CA THR A 532 -34.96 -41.77 -43.76
C THR A 532 -35.29 -43.23 -43.48
N GLY A 533 -35.25 -44.08 -44.51
CA GLY A 533 -35.27 -45.54 -44.36
C GLY A 533 -33.89 -46.16 -44.17
N ILE A 534 -32.83 -45.34 -44.16
CA ILE A 534 -31.46 -45.79 -43.91
C ILE A 534 -31.37 -46.35 -42.49
N GLY A 535 -30.65 -47.46 -42.31
CA GLY A 535 -30.48 -48.11 -41.00
C GLY A 535 -31.67 -48.93 -40.51
N GLY A 536 -32.73 -49.06 -41.31
CA GLY A 536 -33.88 -49.91 -41.00
C GLY A 536 -34.55 -49.51 -39.68
N GLU A 537 -34.66 -50.46 -38.74
CA GLU A 537 -35.28 -50.25 -37.42
C GLU A 537 -34.55 -49.21 -36.55
N THR A 538 -33.27 -48.94 -36.80
CA THR A 538 -32.51 -47.92 -36.05
C THR A 538 -32.89 -46.48 -36.43
N SER A 539 -33.67 -46.28 -37.50
CA SER A 539 -34.14 -44.96 -37.94
C SER A 539 -35.14 -44.30 -36.97
N THR A 540 -35.72 -45.05 -36.05
CA THR A 540 -36.63 -44.56 -35.00
C THR A 540 -36.06 -44.67 -33.59
N GLN A 541 -34.74 -44.86 -33.48
CA GLN A 541 -34.00 -44.94 -32.22
C GLN A 541 -33.13 -43.70 -32.01
N ALA A 542 -32.62 -43.51 -30.80
CA ALA A 542 -31.68 -42.43 -30.48
C ALA A 542 -30.36 -42.54 -31.27
N ARG A 543 -30.03 -43.73 -31.78
CA ARG A 543 -28.84 -44.03 -32.58
C ARG A 543 -29.22 -44.72 -33.89
N ILE A 544 -28.80 -44.16 -35.02
CA ILE A 544 -28.97 -44.72 -36.36
C ILE A 544 -27.65 -45.33 -36.83
N GLU A 545 -27.69 -46.54 -37.41
CA GLU A 545 -26.49 -47.23 -37.93
C GLU A 545 -26.69 -47.66 -39.40
N PHE A 546 -25.67 -47.50 -40.24
CA PHE A 546 -25.76 -47.85 -41.67
C PHE A 546 -24.38 -48.09 -42.32
N THR A 547 -24.37 -48.74 -43.49
CA THR A 547 -23.14 -48.97 -44.27
C THR A 547 -22.74 -47.71 -45.05
N ALA A 548 -21.52 -47.22 -44.82
CA ALA A 548 -21.00 -46.02 -45.46
C ALA A 548 -20.83 -46.19 -46.97
N SER A 549 -21.32 -45.24 -47.76
CA SER A 549 -21.15 -45.22 -49.21
C SER A 549 -21.03 -43.79 -49.75
N THR A 550 -20.52 -43.66 -50.97
CA THR A 550 -20.33 -42.38 -51.67
C THR A 550 -21.64 -41.63 -51.95
N GLY A 551 -22.77 -42.35 -52.04
CA GLY A 551 -24.09 -41.74 -52.17
C GLY A 551 -24.56 -41.10 -50.86
N LEU A 552 -24.27 -41.76 -49.72
CA LEU A 552 -24.71 -41.31 -48.40
C LEU A 552 -23.86 -40.15 -47.85
N SER A 553 -22.59 -40.02 -48.24
CA SER A 553 -21.75 -38.90 -47.83
C SER A 553 -22.20 -37.53 -48.35
N LYS A 554 -23.10 -37.49 -49.35
CA LYS A 554 -23.68 -36.26 -49.91
C LYS A 554 -24.88 -35.72 -49.12
N ARG A 555 -25.38 -36.48 -48.14
CA ARG A 555 -26.59 -36.16 -47.37
C ARG A 555 -26.26 -35.54 -46.01
N ARG A 556 -27.20 -34.76 -45.47
CA ARG A 556 -27.21 -34.34 -44.06
C ARG A 556 -28.25 -35.13 -43.28
N TYR A 557 -27.98 -35.39 -42.01
CA TYR A 557 -28.83 -36.19 -41.12
C TYR A 557 -29.19 -35.39 -39.87
N ARG A 558 -30.42 -35.51 -39.38
CA ARG A 558 -30.86 -34.97 -38.08
C ARG A 558 -31.85 -35.91 -37.42
N CYS A 559 -32.02 -35.81 -36.11
CA CYS A 559 -33.00 -36.57 -35.35
C CYS A 559 -34.07 -35.65 -34.75
N LEU A 560 -35.33 -36.06 -34.79
CA LEU A 560 -36.42 -35.46 -34.04
C LEU A 560 -36.66 -36.28 -32.78
N ALA A 561 -36.67 -35.62 -31.62
CA ALA A 561 -37.05 -36.21 -30.33
C ALA A 561 -38.43 -35.68 -29.90
N PHE A 562 -39.34 -36.58 -29.55
CA PHE A 562 -40.71 -36.24 -29.12
C PHE A 562 -40.84 -36.43 -27.62
N PHE A 563 -41.60 -35.56 -26.94
CA PHE A 563 -41.71 -35.54 -25.48
C PHE A 563 -43.14 -35.82 -24.98
N PRO A 564 -43.31 -36.22 -23.71
CA PRO A 564 -44.62 -36.59 -23.14
C PRO A 564 -45.68 -35.48 -23.16
N ASP A 565 -45.27 -34.21 -23.24
CA ASP A 565 -46.15 -33.04 -23.29
C ASP A 565 -46.63 -32.70 -24.71
N GLY A 566 -46.31 -33.54 -25.70
CA GLY A 566 -46.67 -33.36 -27.10
C GLY A 566 -45.74 -32.44 -27.88
N THR A 567 -44.68 -31.90 -27.25
CA THR A 567 -43.68 -31.10 -27.95
C THR A 567 -42.63 -31.99 -28.64
N SER A 568 -41.90 -31.41 -29.61
CA SER A 568 -40.76 -32.05 -30.25
C SER A 568 -39.59 -31.08 -30.38
N SER A 569 -38.38 -31.62 -30.37
CA SER A 569 -37.14 -30.88 -30.60
C SER A 569 -36.33 -31.54 -31.70
N ALA A 570 -35.72 -30.73 -32.56
CA ALA A 570 -34.85 -31.19 -33.63
C ALA A 570 -33.38 -31.07 -33.23
N SER A 571 -32.58 -32.09 -33.51
CA SER A 571 -31.14 -32.04 -33.32
C SER A 571 -30.47 -31.14 -34.35
N ASN A 572 -29.20 -30.82 -34.09
CA ASN A 572 -28.27 -30.32 -35.08
C ASN A 572 -28.05 -31.35 -36.21
N THR A 573 -27.43 -30.91 -37.29
CA THR A 573 -27.18 -31.75 -38.47
C THR A 573 -25.81 -32.43 -38.40
N ALA A 574 -25.73 -33.69 -38.81
CA ALA A 574 -24.51 -34.47 -38.95
C ALA A 574 -24.32 -34.99 -40.39
N GLN A 575 -23.08 -35.31 -40.78
CA GLN A 575 -22.70 -35.78 -42.11
C GLN A 575 -21.72 -36.97 -42.06
N LEU A 576 -21.84 -37.88 -43.04
CA LEU A 576 -20.86 -38.94 -43.28
C LEU A 576 -19.70 -38.43 -44.16
N LYS A 577 -18.46 -38.65 -43.73
CA LYS A 577 -17.23 -38.39 -44.48
C LYS A 577 -16.51 -39.71 -44.77
N LEU A 578 -15.97 -39.87 -45.98
CA LEU A 578 -15.23 -41.07 -46.37
C LEU A 578 -13.72 -40.86 -46.22
N SER A 579 -13.03 -41.82 -45.59
CA SER A 579 -11.57 -41.81 -45.46
C SER A 579 -10.85 -41.96 -46.81
N ALA A 580 -9.72 -41.28 -47.00
CA ALA A 580 -8.93 -41.33 -48.23
C ALA A 580 -8.06 -42.60 -48.34
N ASN A 581 -7.84 -43.09 -49.57
CA ASN A 581 -7.02 -44.27 -49.89
C ASN A 581 -5.53 -43.98 -49.76
N GLN A 582 -4.76 -44.82 -49.04
CA GLN A 582 -3.34 -44.55 -48.77
C GLN A 582 -2.51 -45.80 -48.44
N ILE A 583 -1.29 -45.92 -49.00
CA ILE A 583 -0.26 -46.86 -48.52
C ILE A 583 0.43 -46.24 -47.29
N THR A 584 0.34 -46.91 -46.14
CA THR A 584 0.83 -46.42 -44.84
C THR A 584 2.11 -47.12 -44.36
N GLY A 585 2.53 -48.22 -44.99
CA GLY A 585 3.77 -48.92 -44.67
C GLY A 585 4.45 -49.49 -45.90
N GLN A 586 5.72 -49.15 -46.09
CA GLN A 586 6.56 -49.58 -47.22
C GLN A 586 7.39 -50.82 -46.86
N PRO A 587 7.67 -51.71 -47.83
CA PRO A 587 8.66 -52.77 -47.64
C PRO A 587 10.07 -52.20 -47.48
N ARG A 588 10.92 -52.93 -46.76
CA ARG A 588 12.30 -52.53 -46.46
C ARG A 588 13.29 -53.55 -47.01
N ASP A 589 14.49 -53.09 -47.33
CA ASP A 589 15.63 -53.95 -47.66
C ASP A 589 15.89 -54.95 -46.52
N THR A 590 16.14 -56.21 -46.86
CA THR A 590 16.35 -57.32 -45.91
C THR A 590 17.68 -58.02 -46.20
N ALA A 591 18.45 -58.36 -45.16
CA ALA A 591 19.64 -59.19 -45.27
C ALA A 591 19.39 -60.57 -44.65
N ALA A 592 19.82 -61.64 -45.33
CA ALA A 592 19.61 -63.01 -44.88
C ALA A 592 20.75 -63.93 -45.35
N SER A 593 21.05 -64.98 -44.60
CA SER A 593 22.01 -66.02 -45.03
C SER A 593 21.40 -66.87 -46.15
N THR A 594 22.23 -67.39 -47.05
CA THR A 594 21.75 -68.31 -48.10
C THR A 594 21.03 -69.50 -47.46
N GLY A 595 19.78 -69.76 -47.83
CA GLY A 595 18.93 -70.83 -47.29
C GLY A 595 17.99 -70.46 -46.13
N SER A 596 18.07 -69.24 -45.57
CA SER A 596 17.13 -68.79 -44.51
C SER A 596 15.89 -68.08 -45.05
N GLU A 597 14.82 -67.94 -44.24
CA GLU A 597 13.62 -67.18 -44.62
C GLU A 597 13.90 -65.66 -44.67
N ALA A 598 13.42 -64.99 -45.72
CA ALA A 598 13.37 -63.54 -45.87
C ALA A 598 11.92 -63.08 -46.12
N SER A 599 11.59 -61.84 -45.75
CA SER A 599 10.24 -61.30 -45.97
C SER A 599 10.20 -59.80 -46.28
N PHE A 600 9.15 -59.38 -46.99
CA PHE A 600 8.78 -57.99 -47.28
C PHE A 600 7.30 -57.76 -46.92
N SER A 601 6.95 -56.62 -46.32
CA SER A 601 5.58 -56.31 -45.91
C SER A 601 5.13 -54.91 -46.31
N VAL A 602 3.84 -54.75 -46.57
CA VAL A 602 3.16 -53.49 -46.91
C VAL A 602 1.94 -53.30 -46.01
N ARG A 603 1.61 -52.05 -45.68
CA ARG A 603 0.35 -51.67 -45.00
C ARG A 603 -0.38 -50.61 -45.81
N ALA A 604 -1.69 -50.73 -45.98
CA ALA A 604 -2.50 -49.77 -46.73
C ALA A 604 -3.94 -49.64 -46.18
N LEU A 605 -4.49 -48.43 -46.20
CA LEU A 605 -5.87 -48.08 -45.84
C LEU A 605 -6.74 -48.08 -47.11
N GLY A 606 -7.89 -48.75 -47.06
CA GLY A 606 -8.81 -48.87 -48.21
C GLY A 606 -8.40 -49.90 -49.27
N ALA A 607 -7.38 -50.72 -49.00
CA ALA A 607 -6.88 -51.73 -49.92
C ALA A 607 -7.81 -52.95 -50.01
N ILE A 608 -8.07 -53.41 -51.23
CA ILE A 608 -8.85 -54.63 -51.51
C ILE A 608 -8.02 -55.76 -52.10
N SER A 609 -6.84 -55.46 -52.67
CA SER A 609 -5.93 -56.49 -53.17
C SER A 609 -4.47 -56.03 -53.19
N TYR A 610 -3.57 -57.01 -53.14
CA TYR A 610 -2.12 -56.85 -53.19
C TYR A 610 -1.55 -57.71 -54.32
N GLN A 611 -0.48 -57.25 -54.98
CA GLN A 611 0.28 -58.04 -55.96
C GLN A 611 1.77 -57.70 -55.91
N TRP A 612 2.60 -58.65 -55.47
CA TRP A 612 4.05 -58.51 -55.45
C TRP A 612 4.67 -58.73 -56.83
N GLN A 613 5.54 -57.81 -57.22
CA GLN A 613 6.29 -57.80 -58.46
C GLN A 613 7.79 -57.77 -58.18
N CYS A 614 8.59 -58.37 -59.05
CA CYS A 614 10.04 -58.25 -59.02
C CYS A 614 10.60 -57.69 -60.34
N SER A 615 11.85 -57.22 -60.27
CA SER A 615 12.58 -56.66 -61.39
C SER A 615 14.02 -57.18 -61.41
N ASP A 616 14.47 -57.66 -62.58
CA ASP A 616 15.87 -58.10 -62.81
C ASP A 616 16.75 -57.00 -63.44
N ASN A 617 16.21 -55.81 -63.70
CA ASN A 617 16.87 -54.73 -64.46
C ASN A 617 16.83 -53.38 -63.74
N ASP A 618 17.04 -53.41 -62.42
CA ASP A 618 17.04 -52.23 -61.53
C ASP A 618 15.75 -51.40 -61.63
N GLY A 619 14.60 -52.05 -61.76
CA GLY A 619 13.29 -51.41 -61.71
C GLY A 619 12.80 -50.83 -63.04
N LYS A 620 13.50 -51.07 -64.16
CA LYS A 620 13.09 -50.62 -65.50
C LYS A 620 11.94 -51.44 -66.10
N GLY A 621 11.77 -52.69 -65.67
CA GLY A 621 10.65 -53.56 -66.01
C GLY A 621 10.23 -54.41 -64.81
N TRP A 622 8.93 -54.65 -64.67
CA TRP A 622 8.34 -55.35 -63.54
C TRP A 622 7.41 -56.45 -64.01
N TYR A 623 7.50 -57.60 -63.35
CA TYR A 623 6.61 -58.74 -63.60
C TYR A 623 6.27 -59.41 -62.26
N ASP A 624 5.17 -60.17 -62.24
CA ASP A 624 4.73 -60.85 -61.03
C ASP A 624 5.79 -61.83 -60.58
N THR A 625 6.18 -61.74 -59.30
CA THR A 625 7.41 -62.39 -58.84
C THR A 625 7.39 -63.92 -58.96
N GLY A 626 6.21 -64.54 -59.04
CA GLY A 626 6.01 -65.99 -59.08
C GLY A 626 6.43 -66.73 -57.79
N ILE A 627 7.12 -66.04 -56.89
CA ILE A 627 7.56 -66.54 -55.58
C ILE A 627 6.31 -66.80 -54.74
N GLY A 628 6.05 -68.09 -54.51
CA GLY A 628 4.91 -68.57 -53.73
C GLY A 628 3.60 -67.94 -54.20
N ASN A 629 3.16 -68.20 -55.44
CA ASN A 629 2.00 -67.57 -56.12
C ASN A 629 0.86 -67.04 -55.22
N ALA A 630 0.40 -67.80 -54.22
CA ALA A 630 -0.62 -67.32 -53.25
C ALA A 630 -0.11 -66.22 -52.30
N ALA A 631 1.11 -66.36 -51.77
CA ALA A 631 1.79 -65.36 -50.94
C ALA A 631 2.08 -64.05 -51.69
N SER A 632 2.22 -64.08 -53.01
CA SER A 632 2.36 -62.86 -53.84
C SER A 632 1.13 -61.96 -53.83
N LYS A 633 -0.02 -62.45 -53.34
CA LYS A 633 -1.27 -61.68 -53.22
C LYS A 633 -1.60 -61.26 -51.79
N LEU A 634 -0.68 -61.47 -50.87
CA LEU A 634 -0.82 -61.11 -49.46
C LEU A 634 -0.07 -59.80 -49.16
N PRO A 635 -0.45 -59.09 -48.08
CA PRO A 635 0.28 -57.91 -47.63
C PRO A 635 1.72 -58.21 -47.16
N THR A 636 2.11 -59.47 -47.02
CA THR A 636 3.48 -59.88 -46.68
C THR A 636 3.94 -61.02 -47.59
N LEU A 637 5.06 -60.81 -48.29
CA LEU A 637 5.74 -61.81 -49.10
C LEU A 637 6.83 -62.49 -48.28
N ARG A 638 6.86 -63.83 -48.23
CA ARG A 638 7.88 -64.65 -47.53
C ARG A 638 8.52 -65.65 -48.50
N PHE A 639 9.83 -65.86 -48.40
CA PHE A 639 10.57 -66.77 -49.28
C PHE A 639 11.95 -67.16 -48.75
N THR A 640 12.57 -68.22 -49.29
CA THR A 640 13.92 -68.65 -48.94
C THR A 640 14.99 -67.87 -49.70
N ALA A 641 15.94 -67.26 -48.98
CA ALA A 641 16.99 -66.42 -49.55
C ALA A 641 17.98 -67.24 -50.41
N SER A 642 18.23 -66.77 -51.63
CA SER A 642 19.18 -67.39 -52.56
C SER A 642 19.90 -66.34 -53.41
N ALA A 643 21.05 -66.72 -53.99
CA ALA A 643 21.86 -65.81 -54.81
C ALA A 643 21.16 -65.34 -56.10
N ALA A 644 20.19 -66.12 -56.61
CA ALA A 644 19.38 -65.72 -57.75
C ALA A 644 18.37 -64.61 -57.37
N LEU A 645 17.77 -64.71 -56.19
CA LEU A 645 16.77 -63.77 -55.69
C LEU A 645 17.38 -62.47 -55.17
N ALA A 646 18.61 -62.53 -54.64
CA ALA A 646 19.35 -61.34 -54.19
C ALA A 646 19.73 -60.37 -55.31
N LYS A 647 19.59 -60.76 -56.59
CA LYS A 647 19.84 -59.90 -57.76
C LYS A 647 18.62 -59.06 -58.17
N ARG A 648 17.48 -59.19 -57.47
CA ARG A 648 16.20 -58.59 -57.84
C ARG A 648 15.80 -57.45 -56.92
N LEU A 649 15.02 -56.52 -57.46
CA LEU A 649 14.20 -55.58 -56.67
C LEU A 649 12.77 -56.08 -56.55
N TYR A 650 12.12 -55.75 -55.43
CA TYR A 650 10.75 -56.16 -55.11
C TYR A 650 9.87 -54.96 -54.80
N ARG A 651 8.62 -54.95 -55.28
CA ARG A 651 7.58 -53.97 -54.90
C ARG A 651 6.21 -54.64 -54.85
N CYS A 652 5.25 -54.00 -54.18
CA CYS A 652 3.86 -54.43 -54.15
C CYS A 652 2.95 -53.40 -54.83
N VAL A 653 2.01 -53.85 -55.65
CA VAL A 653 0.93 -53.03 -56.21
C VAL A 653 -0.33 -53.27 -55.39
N VAL A 654 -0.90 -52.19 -54.86
CA VAL A 654 -2.10 -52.19 -54.02
C VAL A 654 -3.27 -51.64 -54.84
N THR A 655 -4.39 -52.36 -54.86
CA THR A 655 -5.65 -51.87 -55.45
C THR A 655 -6.59 -51.43 -54.33
N PHE A 656 -7.24 -50.28 -54.48
CA PHE A 656 -8.15 -49.71 -53.50
C PHE A 656 -9.62 -49.90 -53.86
N GLN A 657 -10.50 -49.70 -52.89
CA GLN A 657 -11.96 -49.86 -53.04
C GLN A 657 -12.60 -48.94 -54.10
N ASP A 658 -11.97 -47.82 -54.46
CA ASP A 658 -12.41 -46.92 -55.53
C ASP A 658 -11.94 -47.36 -56.93
N GLY A 659 -11.25 -48.51 -57.03
CA GLY A 659 -10.70 -49.05 -58.26
C GLY A 659 -9.32 -48.50 -58.64
N THR A 660 -8.78 -47.53 -57.90
CA THR A 660 -7.43 -47.00 -58.14
C THR A 660 -6.34 -47.98 -57.69
N THR A 661 -5.13 -47.84 -58.24
CA THR A 661 -3.97 -48.66 -57.86
C THR A 661 -2.77 -47.78 -57.52
N ALA A 662 -1.94 -48.21 -56.56
CA ALA A 662 -0.67 -47.56 -56.22
C ALA A 662 0.43 -48.61 -55.96
N ALA A 663 1.66 -48.32 -56.37
CA ALA A 663 2.81 -49.18 -56.11
C ALA A 663 3.60 -48.72 -54.88
N THR A 664 4.17 -49.67 -54.13
CA THR A 664 5.10 -49.39 -53.03
C THR A 664 6.47 -48.94 -53.55
N GLN A 665 7.32 -48.46 -52.63
CA GLN A 665 8.76 -48.36 -52.83
C GLN A 665 9.39 -49.75 -53.06
N ASN A 666 10.59 -49.75 -53.62
CA ASN A 666 11.36 -50.96 -53.93
C ASN A 666 12.13 -51.45 -52.69
N ALA A 667 12.26 -52.76 -52.55
CA ALA A 667 13.06 -53.42 -51.53
C ALA A 667 14.01 -54.45 -52.17
N LYS A 668 15.17 -54.69 -51.55
CA LYS A 668 16.20 -55.66 -52.01
C LYS A 668 16.55 -56.70 -50.95
N LEU A 669 17.07 -57.85 -51.41
CA LEU A 669 17.64 -58.90 -50.56
C LEU A 669 19.18 -58.89 -50.65
N SER A 670 19.89 -58.88 -49.52
CA SER A 670 21.36 -59.00 -49.44
C SER A 670 21.80 -60.32 -48.78
N LEU A 671 22.84 -60.97 -49.31
CA LEU A 671 23.42 -62.20 -48.73
C LEU A 671 24.67 -61.92 -47.86
N LEU A 672 24.79 -62.62 -46.73
CA LEU A 672 25.95 -62.56 -45.81
C LEU A 672 27.06 -63.53 -46.26
N SER A 673 28.35 -63.16 -46.16
CA SER A 673 29.51 -63.97 -46.61
C SER A 673 30.21 -64.74 -45.47
N ASN A 674 30.60 -66.00 -45.69
CA ASN A 674 31.29 -66.88 -44.72
C ASN A 674 32.77 -67.11 -45.12
N LYS A 675 33.74 -66.74 -44.26
CA LYS A 675 35.19 -66.99 -44.50
C LYS A 675 35.80 -67.62 -43.24
N GLU A 676 36.44 -68.80 -43.41
CA GLU A 676 37.17 -69.67 -42.44
C GLU A 676 36.34 -70.71 -41.65
N ARG A 677 36.47 -72.01 -42.00
CA ARG A 677 35.76 -73.14 -41.36
C ARG A 677 36.62 -74.36 -40.96
N ILE A 678 37.93 -74.39 -41.24
CA ILE A 678 38.86 -75.37 -40.62
C ILE A 678 39.17 -74.88 -39.20
N THR A 679 38.71 -75.62 -38.19
CA THR A 679 38.82 -75.24 -36.78
C THR A 679 40.06 -75.82 -36.09
N THR A 680 40.62 -76.93 -36.59
CA THR A 680 41.88 -77.51 -36.09
C THR A 680 42.80 -77.94 -37.24
N GLN A 681 44.04 -77.45 -37.21
CA GLN A 681 45.09 -77.75 -38.20
C GLN A 681 45.92 -79.00 -37.80
N PRO A 682 46.49 -79.73 -38.78
CA PRO A 682 47.28 -80.91 -38.48
C PRO A 682 48.67 -80.56 -37.97
N LYS A 683 49.22 -81.39 -37.09
CA LYS A 683 50.48 -81.13 -36.38
C LYS A 683 51.54 -82.17 -36.74
N ASP A 684 52.82 -81.78 -36.71
CA ASP A 684 53.94 -82.69 -36.90
C ASP A 684 53.91 -83.85 -35.88
N CYS A 685 54.18 -85.07 -36.34
CA CYS A 685 54.11 -86.30 -35.55
C CYS A 685 55.52 -86.90 -35.40
N ALA A 686 55.95 -87.21 -34.17
CA ALA A 686 57.25 -87.82 -33.90
C ALA A 686 57.13 -89.22 -33.30
N THR A 687 57.70 -90.24 -33.95
CA THR A 687 57.64 -91.65 -33.51
C THR A 687 58.87 -92.44 -33.97
N SER A 688 59.04 -93.71 -33.59
CA SER A 688 60.17 -94.55 -34.05
C SER A 688 59.81 -95.39 -35.28
N ALA A 689 60.81 -95.81 -36.06
CA ALA A 689 60.57 -96.54 -37.32
C ALA A 689 59.85 -97.87 -37.04
N GLY A 690 58.79 -98.15 -37.81
CA GLY A 690 57.94 -99.33 -37.62
C GLY A 690 56.72 -99.11 -36.70
N ILE A 691 56.59 -97.94 -36.05
CA ILE A 691 55.43 -97.57 -35.22
C ILE A 691 54.45 -96.71 -36.02
N GLU A 692 53.15 -96.78 -35.71
CA GLU A 692 52.12 -95.95 -36.35
C GLU A 692 52.29 -94.45 -36.02
N ALA A 693 52.12 -93.61 -37.04
CA ALA A 693 52.02 -92.15 -36.95
C ALA A 693 50.67 -91.68 -37.52
N SER A 694 50.12 -90.58 -37.00
CA SER A 694 48.84 -90.04 -37.46
C SER A 694 48.78 -88.51 -37.50
N PHE A 695 47.94 -87.99 -38.39
CA PHE A 695 47.59 -86.57 -38.53
C PHE A 695 46.08 -86.42 -38.56
N SER A 696 45.54 -85.42 -37.86
CA SER A 696 44.10 -85.14 -37.79
C SER A 696 43.78 -83.66 -37.98
N ILE A 697 42.57 -83.37 -38.48
CA ILE A 697 42.01 -82.03 -38.60
C ILE A 697 40.55 -82.01 -38.13
N ASP A 698 40.05 -80.82 -37.75
CA ASP A 698 38.63 -80.55 -37.54
C ASP A 698 38.17 -79.39 -38.42
N ALA A 699 36.95 -79.51 -38.96
CA ALA A 699 36.32 -78.46 -39.74
C ALA A 699 34.80 -78.50 -39.58
N GLU A 700 34.17 -77.34 -39.46
CA GLU A 700 32.71 -77.22 -39.38
C GLU A 700 32.08 -77.31 -40.76
N HIS A 701 30.99 -78.07 -40.89
CA HIS A 701 30.25 -78.26 -42.14
C HIS A 701 31.08 -78.87 -43.29
N ALA A 702 32.03 -79.74 -42.94
CA ALA A 702 32.80 -80.51 -43.92
C ALA A 702 31.95 -81.64 -44.51
N ALA A 703 31.76 -81.60 -45.83
CA ALA A 703 31.10 -82.67 -46.59
C ALA A 703 32.07 -83.80 -46.95
N ALA A 704 33.35 -83.49 -47.19
CA ALA A 704 34.38 -84.50 -47.49
C ALA A 704 35.80 -84.01 -47.16
N PHE A 705 36.71 -84.96 -46.96
CA PHE A 705 38.14 -84.74 -46.68
C PHE A 705 39.01 -85.43 -47.73
N GLN A 706 40.18 -84.85 -48.03
CA GLN A 706 41.18 -85.46 -48.90
C GLN A 706 42.61 -85.10 -48.48
N TRP A 707 43.34 -86.07 -47.92
CA TRP A 707 44.76 -85.93 -47.62
C TRP A 707 45.63 -85.99 -48.87
N GLN A 708 46.67 -85.16 -48.87
CA GLN A 708 47.67 -85.04 -49.91
C GLN A 708 49.07 -85.09 -49.30
N CYS A 709 50.04 -85.63 -50.03
CA CYS A 709 51.44 -85.55 -49.66
C CYS A 709 52.26 -84.78 -50.70
N SER A 710 53.40 -84.25 -50.25
CA SER A 710 54.35 -83.54 -51.10
C SER A 710 55.77 -84.01 -50.85
N ASP A 711 56.47 -84.34 -51.94
CA ASP A 711 57.84 -84.87 -51.93
C ASP A 711 58.89 -83.77 -52.22
N ASN A 712 58.46 -82.53 -52.45
CA ASN A 712 59.32 -81.40 -52.85
C ASN A 712 59.12 -80.14 -51.99
N GLY A 713 58.79 -80.34 -50.71
CA GLY A 713 58.63 -79.24 -49.76
C GLY A 713 57.37 -78.40 -49.96
N GLY A 714 56.31 -78.97 -50.53
CA GLY A 714 54.99 -78.33 -50.63
C GLY A 714 54.71 -77.59 -51.93
N ARG A 715 55.56 -77.72 -52.95
CA ARG A 715 55.36 -77.08 -54.26
C ARG A 715 54.34 -77.82 -55.12
N THR A 716 54.35 -79.15 -55.07
CA THR A 716 53.32 -79.98 -55.72
C THR A 716 52.78 -81.00 -54.73
N TRP A 717 51.47 -81.24 -54.82
CA TRP A 717 50.72 -82.08 -53.90
C TRP A 717 49.97 -83.15 -54.67
N TYR A 718 50.03 -84.37 -54.16
CA TYR A 718 49.42 -85.53 -54.82
C TYR A 718 48.58 -86.32 -53.82
N ASN A 719 47.49 -86.91 -54.32
CA ASN A 719 46.57 -87.73 -53.53
C ASN A 719 47.14 -89.16 -53.39
N THR A 720 48.28 -89.35 -52.73
CA THR A 720 48.93 -90.68 -52.67
C THR A 720 48.47 -91.47 -51.44
N ALA A 721 48.11 -92.74 -51.63
CA ALA A 721 47.91 -93.70 -50.54
C ALA A 721 49.25 -94.04 -49.89
N ILE A 722 49.49 -93.53 -48.68
CA ILE A 722 50.63 -93.91 -47.87
C ILE A 722 50.32 -95.32 -47.34
N GLY A 723 51.05 -96.34 -47.80
CA GLY A 723 50.91 -97.72 -47.27
C GLY A 723 49.52 -98.35 -47.39
N GLY A 724 48.70 -97.97 -48.37
CA GLY A 724 47.36 -98.55 -48.58
C GLY A 724 46.26 -97.98 -47.66
N VAL A 725 46.48 -96.87 -46.97
CA VAL A 725 45.52 -96.29 -46.01
C VAL A 725 44.59 -95.25 -46.67
N THR A 726 43.34 -95.17 -46.19
CA THR A 726 42.28 -94.32 -46.72
C THR A 726 42.58 -92.82 -46.54
N SER A 727 42.68 -92.08 -47.65
CA SER A 727 42.99 -90.64 -47.64
C SER A 727 41.77 -89.71 -47.52
N LYS A 728 40.57 -90.28 -47.31
CA LYS A 728 39.28 -89.56 -47.27
C LYS A 728 38.65 -89.58 -45.88
N SER A 729 39.39 -89.10 -44.89
CA SER A 729 39.00 -89.06 -43.48
C SER A 729 39.58 -87.81 -42.82
N SER A 730 38.95 -87.34 -41.74
CA SER A 730 39.48 -86.24 -40.91
C SER A 730 40.82 -86.60 -40.25
N THR A 731 41.11 -87.89 -40.11
CA THR A 731 42.40 -88.41 -39.60
C THR A 731 43.00 -89.41 -40.59
N ILE A 732 44.31 -89.31 -40.82
CA ILE A 732 45.11 -90.28 -41.57
C ILE A 732 46.19 -90.88 -40.64
N SER A 733 46.34 -92.21 -40.66
CA SER A 733 47.35 -92.94 -39.88
C SER A 733 48.15 -93.88 -40.79
N PHE A 734 49.44 -94.08 -40.53
CA PHE A 734 50.30 -94.99 -41.31
C PHE A 734 51.56 -95.40 -40.54
N THR A 735 52.18 -96.52 -40.89
CA THR A 735 53.44 -96.97 -40.27
C THR A 735 54.62 -96.07 -40.68
N ALA A 736 55.32 -95.52 -39.69
CA ALA A 736 56.43 -94.61 -39.89
C ALA A 736 57.65 -95.34 -40.47
N THR A 737 58.18 -94.81 -41.59
CA THR A 737 59.39 -95.31 -42.25
C THR A 737 60.32 -94.15 -42.60
N GLU A 738 61.63 -94.39 -42.71
CA GLU A 738 62.60 -93.34 -43.05
C GLU A 738 62.31 -92.64 -44.38
N GLY A 739 61.66 -93.32 -45.33
CA GLY A 739 61.26 -92.70 -46.60
C GLY A 739 60.17 -91.63 -46.47
N LEU A 740 59.35 -91.68 -45.42
CA LEU A 740 58.21 -90.78 -45.22
C LEU A 740 58.56 -89.49 -44.46
N THR A 741 59.69 -89.46 -43.73
CA THR A 741 60.16 -88.25 -43.02
C THR A 741 60.58 -87.12 -43.96
N LYS A 742 60.82 -87.44 -45.24
CA LYS A 742 61.19 -86.47 -46.28
C LYS A 742 59.97 -85.78 -46.94
N ARG A 743 58.75 -86.10 -46.52
CA ARG A 743 57.49 -85.63 -47.13
C ARG A 743 56.69 -84.69 -46.22
N LEU A 744 55.88 -83.82 -46.83
CA LEU A 744 54.84 -83.02 -46.14
C LEU A 744 53.45 -83.63 -46.36
N PHE A 745 52.54 -83.41 -45.43
CA PHE A 745 51.15 -83.87 -45.49
C PHE A 745 50.17 -82.72 -45.22
N ARG A 746 49.10 -82.59 -46.00
CA ARG A 746 48.00 -81.62 -45.77
C ARG A 746 46.66 -82.24 -46.15
N CYS A 747 45.56 -81.66 -45.68
CA CYS A 747 44.20 -82.08 -46.01
C CYS A 747 43.43 -80.99 -46.77
N LEU A 748 42.68 -81.36 -47.79
CA LEU A 748 41.66 -80.53 -48.44
C LEU A 748 40.29 -80.85 -47.82
N VAL A 749 39.56 -79.82 -47.40
CA VAL A 749 38.20 -79.90 -46.86
C VAL A 749 37.23 -79.34 -47.87
N TYR A 750 36.27 -80.15 -48.30
CA TYR A 750 35.15 -79.74 -49.15
C TYR A 750 33.95 -79.43 -48.25
N LEU A 751 33.42 -78.21 -48.33
CA LEU A 751 32.33 -77.74 -47.47
C LEU A 751 30.96 -77.98 -48.13
N GLU A 752 29.91 -78.11 -47.33
CA GLU A 752 28.52 -78.30 -47.81
C GLU A 752 28.02 -77.16 -48.71
N ASP A 753 28.65 -75.97 -48.63
CA ASP A 753 28.36 -74.81 -49.50
C ASP A 753 29.04 -74.88 -50.88
N GLY A 754 29.77 -75.95 -51.17
CA GLY A 754 30.46 -76.20 -52.44
C GLY A 754 31.86 -75.57 -52.53
N SER A 755 32.31 -74.84 -51.50
CA SER A 755 33.68 -74.29 -51.45
C SER A 755 34.71 -75.32 -50.95
N THR A 756 36.00 -75.08 -51.21
CA THR A 756 37.10 -75.98 -50.80
C THR A 756 38.18 -75.20 -50.07
N GLN A 757 38.63 -75.70 -48.91
CA GLN A 757 39.67 -75.09 -48.09
C GLN A 757 40.85 -76.08 -47.88
N ALA A 758 42.09 -75.60 -47.95
CA ALA A 758 43.28 -76.41 -47.67
C ALA A 758 43.77 -76.17 -46.24
N SER A 759 44.17 -77.25 -45.56
CA SER A 759 44.85 -77.18 -44.26
C SER A 759 46.32 -76.75 -44.42
N GLU A 760 46.92 -76.39 -43.29
CA GLU A 760 48.37 -76.28 -43.14
C GLU A 760 49.06 -77.65 -43.32
N ALA A 761 50.38 -77.62 -43.55
CA ALA A 761 51.18 -78.81 -43.81
C ALA A 761 51.91 -79.34 -42.56
N ALA A 762 51.93 -80.66 -42.38
CA ALA A 762 52.58 -81.37 -41.28
C ALA A 762 53.65 -82.37 -41.77
N LYS A 763 54.57 -82.75 -40.88
CA LYS A 763 55.72 -83.65 -41.12
C LYS A 763 55.75 -84.83 -40.16
N LEU A 764 56.32 -85.94 -40.63
CA LEU A 764 56.70 -87.07 -39.80
C LEU A 764 58.17 -86.92 -39.37
N LEU A 765 58.46 -87.08 -38.08
CA LEU A 765 59.79 -87.05 -37.49
C LEU A 765 60.11 -88.42 -36.88
N LEU A 766 61.25 -89.02 -37.21
CA LEU A 766 61.68 -90.28 -36.60
C LEU A 766 62.58 -90.02 -35.39
N ARG A 767 62.33 -90.72 -34.28
CA ARG A 767 63.14 -90.69 -33.04
C ARG A 767 64.05 -91.89 -32.95
#